data_AF-A0A6P2EX05-F1
#
_entry.id   AF-A0A6P2EX05-F1
#
_cell.length_a   1.000
_cell.length_b   1.000
_cell.length_c   1.000
_cell.angle_alpha   90.00
_cell.angle_beta   90.00
_cell.angle_gamma   90.00
#
_symmetry.space_group_name_H-M   'P 1'
#
loop_
_entity.id
_entity.type
_entity.pdbx_description
1 polymer ?
#
loop_
_entity_poly.entity_id
_entity_poly.type
_entity_poly.pdbx_seq_one_letter_code
_entity_poly.pdbx_strand_id
1 'polypeptide(L)'
;MSNEITTYLKYVNLQMAAEALWDRVDPEGALGQLQYGNNHSSKFTKTQAQQFIDEGWTVAEHKSNTSTGFSGTLFRNSNTGELVLSFRSTEFVDDAARDNQATNSMEIKEKGWAFGQIADMKAWVDSLYASSKITADKQLTVTGYSLGGHLATAFNMLYGGDADATYTFNGAGVGQMKPGHSLGDVIAEFQSLRTSGSGSRFTTPEVAALYRELRSTINGQATQSQIDAAYERVSGLIDTYQPDPQSAPMVSPTERNQELTLLRDALHRTGLVVAEAVRVPDLASQGASESPLDIKPELIDGEAIIDATRLDYQLAVLLASKNTQPSVGVIGGGVQAVLGREQGAYTLPNFYDIYGDTAPSAVSNSQLHYGAATPIFIEDQPLLRGTVIGDAIAATLQAHLDIKLLVDGFSSNDFGDTHSLVLLVDSLSVQNTFAQLDPTLTADKMSGVLATASNQKSDWAQRTQGKADGDTLESLVNALADTLGLGWTGEARLEGDPSGNTWARLEDQNGYSGRITFYQQLKQLTDSGVYQSLQGKVTLEEVPSTGGSFALGLSPRRSPDQTWNPPSGTATWTKGSTWGVYETGNTYVLEGGASLTPDDQADVVYAGNGLDYVFGGRGDGLLDGEVQTLSRRRARICSVIGARRACPQVRGTSHA
;
A
#
# COMPACT_ATOMS: atom_id res chain seq x y z
N MET A 1 -23.53 15.70 11.69
CA MET A 1 -22.36 14.83 11.98
C MET A 1 -21.82 14.38 10.64
N SER A 2 -20.51 14.49 10.42
CA SER A 2 -19.89 13.98 9.19
C SER A 2 -20.01 12.45 9.17
N ASN A 3 -20.24 11.87 8.00
CA ASN A 3 -20.21 10.43 7.81
C ASN A 3 -18.77 9.91 8.01
N GLU A 4 -18.60 8.68 8.49
CA GLU A 4 -17.27 8.09 8.71
C GLU A 4 -16.46 7.97 7.42
N ILE A 5 -17.08 7.61 6.29
CA ILE A 5 -16.43 7.48 4.97
C ILE A 5 -15.87 8.83 4.54
N THR A 6 -16.65 9.91 4.68
CA THR A 6 -16.20 11.27 4.39
C THR A 6 -15.02 11.67 5.28
N THR A 7 -15.02 11.22 6.53
CA THR A 7 -13.95 11.48 7.49
C THR A 7 -12.67 10.71 7.12
N TYR A 8 -12.79 9.44 6.76
CA TYR A 8 -11.68 8.61 6.29
C TYR A 8 -11.10 9.16 4.98
N LEU A 9 -11.95 9.55 4.02
CA LEU A 9 -11.52 10.15 2.75
C LEU A 9 -10.71 11.44 2.96
N LYS A 10 -11.16 12.30 3.88
CA LYS A 10 -10.44 13.52 4.23
C LYS A 10 -9.02 13.21 4.73
N TYR A 11 -8.90 12.32 5.71
CA TYR A 11 -7.61 12.04 6.33
C TYR A 11 -6.68 11.19 5.45
N VAL A 12 -7.20 10.32 4.58
CA VAL A 12 -6.37 9.61 3.59
C VAL A 12 -5.83 10.57 2.52
N ASN A 13 -6.59 11.60 2.12
CA ASN A 13 -6.09 12.63 1.22
C ASN A 13 -5.01 13.50 1.87
N LEU A 14 -5.16 13.86 3.15
CA LEU A 14 -4.10 14.52 3.90
C LEU A 14 -2.84 13.66 3.99
N GLN A 15 -3.01 12.35 4.21
CA GLN A 15 -1.88 11.43 4.17
C GLN A 15 -1.24 11.35 2.76
N MET A 16 -2.04 11.27 1.69
CA MET A 16 -1.54 11.28 0.31
C MET A 16 -0.77 12.57 0.00
N ALA A 17 -1.25 13.71 0.48
CA ALA A 17 -0.55 14.98 0.38
C ALA A 17 0.77 14.99 1.18
N ALA A 18 0.84 14.29 2.32
CA ALA A 18 2.05 14.16 3.14
C ALA A 18 3.16 13.35 2.45
N GLU A 19 2.81 12.48 1.49
CA GLU A 19 3.78 11.75 0.67
C GLU A 19 4.51 12.64 -0.34
N ALA A 20 4.04 13.87 -0.58
CA ALA A 20 4.69 14.78 -1.52
C ALA A 20 6.05 15.32 -1.01
N LEU A 21 7.00 15.52 -1.94
CA LEU A 21 8.34 16.08 -1.63
C LEU A 21 8.31 17.62 -1.44
N TRP A 22 7.73 18.09 -0.34
CA TRP A 22 7.47 19.53 -0.09
C TRP A 22 8.71 20.43 0.01
N ASP A 23 9.90 19.86 0.06
CA ASP A 23 11.19 20.57 -0.04
C ASP A 23 11.60 20.91 -1.47
N ARG A 24 10.98 20.26 -2.46
CA ARG A 24 11.11 20.63 -3.87
C ARG A 24 10.34 21.93 -4.13
N VAL A 25 10.97 22.83 -4.89
CA VAL A 25 10.30 24.03 -5.40
C VAL A 25 9.59 23.65 -6.71
N ASP A 26 8.27 23.74 -6.72
CA ASP A 26 7.47 23.56 -7.93
C ASP A 26 6.96 24.92 -8.46
N PRO A 27 7.09 25.21 -9.78
CA PRO A 27 6.61 26.46 -10.37
C PRO A 27 5.10 26.70 -10.20
N GLU A 28 4.29 25.64 -10.07
CA GLU A 28 2.85 25.74 -9.82
C GLU A 28 2.51 25.81 -8.33
N GLY A 29 3.52 25.91 -7.46
CA GLY A 29 3.36 25.92 -6.01
C GLY A 29 2.76 24.61 -5.49
N ALA A 30 1.83 24.70 -4.53
CA ALA A 30 1.22 23.52 -3.91
C ALA A 30 0.50 22.60 -4.92
N LEU A 31 -0.09 23.17 -5.97
CA LEU A 31 -0.80 22.38 -6.99
C LEU A 31 0.16 21.44 -7.74
N GLY A 32 1.30 21.96 -8.20
CA GLY A 32 2.32 21.16 -8.88
C GLY A 32 2.99 20.18 -7.94
N GLN A 33 3.22 20.59 -6.68
CA GLN A 33 3.83 19.72 -5.68
C GLN A 33 2.98 18.48 -5.37
N LEU A 34 1.66 18.66 -5.26
CA LEU A 34 0.71 17.56 -5.03
C LEU A 34 0.58 16.61 -6.23
N GLN A 35 0.63 17.14 -7.46
CA GLN A 35 0.63 16.34 -8.69
C GLN A 35 1.93 15.55 -8.86
N TYR A 36 3.06 16.16 -8.45
CA TYR A 36 4.33 15.47 -8.42
C TYR A 36 4.37 14.38 -7.35
N GLY A 37 3.75 14.63 -6.20
CA GLY A 37 3.66 13.68 -5.10
C GLY A 37 5.03 13.20 -4.66
N ASN A 38 5.16 11.88 -4.48
CA ASN A 38 6.44 11.23 -4.17
C ASN A 38 7.24 10.83 -5.43
N ASN A 39 6.93 11.42 -6.60
CA ASN A 39 7.44 11.01 -7.91
C ASN A 39 7.13 9.57 -8.35
N HIS A 40 6.41 8.78 -7.55
CA HIS A 40 5.99 7.42 -7.86
C HIS A 40 4.45 7.30 -7.89
N SER A 41 3.88 6.37 -7.12
CA SER A 41 2.45 6.05 -7.15
C SER A 41 1.60 7.01 -6.32
N SER A 42 2.14 7.61 -5.25
CA SER A 42 1.38 8.49 -4.36
C SER A 42 1.35 9.91 -4.91
N LYS A 43 0.42 10.15 -5.85
CA LYS A 43 0.23 11.42 -6.56
C LYS A 43 -1.23 11.79 -6.62
N PHE A 44 -1.52 13.09 -6.57
CA PHE A 44 -2.85 13.59 -6.90
C PHE A 44 -3.01 13.81 -8.40
N THR A 45 -4.22 13.57 -8.89
CA THR A 45 -4.67 14.19 -10.14
C THR A 45 -4.83 15.70 -9.94
N LYS A 46 -4.87 16.46 -11.04
CA LYS A 46 -5.15 17.90 -10.97
C LYS A 46 -6.45 18.21 -10.24
N THR A 47 -7.50 17.41 -10.45
CA THR A 47 -8.80 17.58 -9.80
C THR A 47 -8.69 17.42 -8.27
N GLN A 48 -8.01 16.37 -7.80
CA GLN A 48 -7.80 16.14 -6.37
C GLN A 48 -6.93 17.23 -5.73
N ALA A 49 -5.84 17.62 -6.40
CA ALA A 49 -4.94 18.66 -5.90
C ALA A 49 -5.65 20.02 -5.78
N GLN A 50 -6.49 20.37 -6.76
CA GLN A 50 -7.29 21.58 -6.70
C GLN A 50 -8.33 21.51 -5.56
N GLN A 51 -9.01 20.38 -5.41
CA GLN A 51 -9.96 20.18 -4.31
C GLN A 51 -9.29 20.34 -2.94
N PHE A 52 -8.11 19.74 -2.74
CA PHE A 52 -7.35 19.86 -1.50
C PHE A 52 -7.06 21.33 -1.13
N ILE A 53 -6.67 22.13 -2.13
CA ILE A 53 -6.40 23.57 -1.97
C ILE A 53 -7.70 24.34 -1.71
N ASP A 54 -8.76 24.04 -2.45
CA ASP A 54 -10.06 24.72 -2.34
C ASP A 54 -10.73 24.46 -0.98
N GLU A 55 -10.50 23.29 -0.38
CA GLU A 55 -10.91 22.96 0.99
C GLU A 55 -10.13 23.75 2.07
N GLY A 56 -9.08 24.47 1.66
CA GLY A 56 -8.34 25.43 2.48
C GLY A 56 -7.12 24.83 3.19
N TRP A 57 -6.64 23.66 2.78
CA TRP A 57 -5.45 23.03 3.37
C TRP A 57 -4.15 23.65 2.88
N THR A 58 -3.25 23.93 3.82
CA THR A 58 -1.90 24.42 3.54
C THR A 58 -0.87 23.73 4.42
N VAL A 59 0.38 23.70 3.97
CA VAL A 59 1.51 23.25 4.78
C VAL A 59 1.87 24.33 5.80
N ALA A 60 1.76 24.01 7.08
CA ALA A 60 2.16 24.89 8.18
C ALA A 60 3.62 24.65 8.60
N GLU A 61 4.09 23.40 8.51
CA GLU A 61 5.49 23.03 8.68
C GLU A 61 5.78 21.73 7.94
N HIS A 62 7.00 21.60 7.41
CA HIS A 62 7.46 20.36 6.80
C HIS A 62 8.85 20.00 7.32
N LYS A 63 9.04 18.73 7.64
CA LYS A 63 10.34 18.13 7.94
C LYS A 63 10.71 17.20 6.79
N SER A 64 11.67 17.64 5.98
CA SER A 64 12.30 16.81 4.95
C SER A 64 12.98 15.59 5.55
N ASN A 65 13.26 14.61 4.68
CA ASN A 65 13.85 13.34 5.06
C ASN A 65 15.12 13.52 5.91
N THR A 66 15.13 12.98 7.13
CA THR A 66 16.29 13.04 8.02
C THR A 66 17.31 11.94 7.70
N SER A 67 18.46 11.99 8.38
CA SER A 67 19.46 10.93 8.26
C SER A 67 19.01 9.55 8.77
N THR A 68 17.84 9.46 9.44
CA THR A 68 17.21 8.19 9.84
C THR A 68 16.06 7.76 8.93
N GLY A 69 15.69 8.55 7.92
CA GLY A 69 14.53 8.27 7.06
C GLY A 69 13.24 8.95 7.52
N PHE A 70 13.27 9.76 8.60
CA PHE A 70 12.05 10.39 9.12
C PHE A 70 11.64 11.59 8.27
N SER A 71 10.36 11.67 7.90
CA SER A 71 9.75 12.83 7.27
C SER A 71 8.32 13.03 7.78
N GLY A 72 7.88 14.27 7.86
CA GLY A 72 6.54 14.61 8.32
C GLY A 72 6.09 15.98 7.87
N THR A 73 4.78 16.14 7.77
CA THR A 73 4.15 17.41 7.37
C THR A 73 3.04 17.77 8.36
N LEU A 74 3.07 19.00 8.87
CA LEU A 74 1.99 19.59 9.63
C LEU A 74 1.14 20.42 8.66
N PHE A 75 -0.08 19.99 8.42
CA PHE A 75 -1.08 20.74 7.66
C PHE A 75 -1.92 21.60 8.59
N ARG A 76 -2.41 22.72 8.05
CA ARG A 76 -3.41 23.56 8.68
C ARG A 76 -4.54 23.85 7.71
N ASN A 77 -5.78 23.70 8.17
CA ASN A 77 -6.91 24.19 7.43
C ASN A 77 -7.12 25.69 7.74
N SER A 78 -7.12 26.51 6.70
CA SER A 78 -7.29 27.97 6.81
C SER A 78 -8.72 28.39 7.17
N ASN A 79 -9.71 27.53 6.90
CA ASN A 79 -11.12 27.79 7.18
C ASN A 79 -11.51 27.40 8.62
N THR A 80 -11.01 26.27 9.11
CA THR A 80 -11.39 25.72 10.44
C THR A 80 -10.32 25.93 11.51
N GLY A 81 -9.07 26.13 11.12
CA GLY A 81 -7.92 26.17 12.03
C GLY A 81 -7.46 24.80 12.53
N GLU A 82 -8.05 23.70 12.03
CA GLU A 82 -7.65 22.32 12.33
C GLU A 82 -6.19 22.06 11.94
N LEU A 83 -5.50 21.28 12.76
CA LEU A 83 -4.13 20.83 12.52
C LEU A 83 -4.11 19.33 12.27
N VAL A 84 -3.38 18.93 11.23
CA VAL A 84 -3.17 17.52 10.92
C VAL A 84 -1.69 17.25 10.79
N LEU A 85 -1.15 16.43 11.69
CA LEU A 85 0.23 16.01 11.70
C LEU A 85 0.33 14.65 10.99
N SER A 86 0.96 14.63 9.82
CA SER A 86 1.06 13.45 8.97
C SER A 86 2.49 12.94 8.90
N PHE A 87 2.69 11.66 9.21
CA PHE A 87 3.98 10.98 9.09
C PHE A 87 4.05 10.20 7.78
N ARG A 88 5.12 10.44 7.01
CA ARG A 88 5.30 9.87 5.68
C ARG A 88 5.65 8.39 5.73
N SER A 89 5.36 7.67 4.65
CA SER A 89 5.85 6.30 4.46
C SER A 89 7.35 6.23 4.10
N THR A 90 7.84 5.00 4.03
CA THR A 90 9.16 4.64 3.49
C THR A 90 9.25 4.98 2.00
N GLU A 91 10.35 5.59 1.58
CA GLU A 91 10.65 5.70 0.15
C GLU A 91 11.36 4.42 -0.32
N PHE A 92 10.61 3.37 -0.67
CA PHE A 92 11.22 2.06 -0.99
C PHE A 92 12.21 2.10 -2.17
N VAL A 93 11.94 2.96 -3.16
CA VAL A 93 12.82 3.16 -4.33
C VAL A 93 13.94 4.17 -4.02
N ASP A 94 13.67 5.15 -3.15
CA ASP A 94 14.57 6.29 -2.97
C ASP A 94 15.42 6.22 -1.69
N ASP A 95 15.13 5.29 -0.77
CA ASP A 95 15.76 5.21 0.55
C ASP A 95 15.84 3.79 1.15
N ALA A 96 16.16 2.79 0.31
CA ALA A 96 16.18 1.39 0.75
C ALA A 96 17.19 1.12 1.89
N ALA A 97 18.26 1.90 1.99
CA ALA A 97 19.26 1.72 3.05
C ALA A 97 18.76 2.17 4.44
N ARG A 98 18.14 3.36 4.57
CA ARG A 98 17.61 3.83 5.87
C ARG A 98 16.32 3.13 6.23
N ASP A 99 15.39 3.05 5.29
CA ASP A 99 14.04 2.63 5.61
C ASP A 99 13.85 1.11 5.56
N ASN A 100 14.41 0.44 4.55
CA ASN A 100 14.25 -1.01 4.42
C ASN A 100 15.30 -1.79 5.23
N GLN A 101 16.59 -1.58 4.96
CA GLN A 101 17.64 -2.35 5.63
C GLN A 101 17.75 -1.98 7.11
N ALA A 102 17.98 -0.71 7.44
CA ALA A 102 18.14 -0.31 8.83
C ALA A 102 16.83 -0.38 9.62
N THR A 103 15.78 0.30 9.15
CA THR A 103 14.53 0.42 9.93
C THR A 103 13.68 -0.86 9.87
N ASN A 104 13.23 -1.30 8.69
CA ASN A 104 12.30 -2.42 8.60
C ASN A 104 12.95 -3.75 9.03
N SER A 105 14.12 -4.08 8.48
CA SER A 105 14.76 -5.38 8.69
C SER A 105 15.46 -5.48 10.05
N MET A 106 16.23 -4.46 10.43
CA MET A 106 17.10 -4.55 11.61
C MET A 106 16.49 -3.96 12.89
N GLU A 107 15.55 -3.02 12.79
CA GLU A 107 14.92 -2.37 13.95
C GLU A 107 13.50 -2.91 14.21
N ILE A 108 12.55 -2.73 13.28
CA ILE A 108 11.15 -3.15 13.49
C ILE A 108 11.03 -4.67 13.54
N LYS A 109 11.50 -5.39 12.52
CA LYS A 109 11.36 -6.86 12.46
C LYS A 109 12.04 -7.54 13.63
N GLU A 110 13.26 -7.13 13.98
CA GLU A 110 14.03 -7.79 15.04
C GLU A 110 13.69 -7.31 16.45
N LYS A 111 13.39 -6.02 16.63
CA LYS A 111 13.33 -5.36 17.94
C LYS A 111 11.97 -4.69 18.22
N GLY A 112 11.10 -4.62 17.21
CA GLY A 112 9.73 -4.14 17.32
C GLY A 112 9.53 -2.63 17.12
N TRP A 113 10.58 -1.83 16.96
CA TRP A 113 10.46 -0.36 16.98
C TRP A 113 11.46 0.31 16.03
N ALA A 114 11.04 1.35 15.32
CA ALA A 114 11.90 2.22 14.49
C ALA A 114 12.61 3.30 15.34
N PHE A 115 13.66 2.92 16.08
CA PHE A 115 14.34 3.79 17.05
C PHE A 115 14.80 5.12 16.45
N GLY A 116 15.46 5.09 15.29
CA GLY A 116 15.97 6.29 14.63
C GLY A 116 14.85 7.26 14.26
N GLN A 117 13.86 6.76 13.51
CA GLN A 117 12.76 7.59 13.04
C GLN A 117 11.84 8.07 14.18
N ILE A 118 11.62 7.25 15.21
CA ILE A 118 10.85 7.68 16.39
C ILE A 118 11.60 8.76 17.16
N ALA A 119 12.93 8.67 17.29
CA ALA A 119 13.73 9.72 17.94
C ALA A 119 13.67 11.05 17.17
N ASP A 120 13.80 11.01 15.85
CA ASP A 120 13.72 12.21 15.00
C ASP A 120 12.30 12.77 14.94
N MET A 121 11.28 11.91 14.86
CA MET A 121 9.87 12.27 15.01
C MET A 121 9.63 12.99 16.33
N LYS A 122 10.12 12.41 17.44
CA LYS A 122 9.95 12.99 18.77
C LYS A 122 10.58 14.38 18.83
N ALA A 123 11.84 14.52 18.39
CA ALA A 123 12.54 15.80 18.39
C ALA A 123 11.83 16.87 17.55
N TRP A 124 11.28 16.49 16.39
CA TRP A 124 10.53 17.41 15.55
C TRP A 124 9.21 17.82 16.20
N VAL A 125 8.42 16.89 16.71
CA VAL A 125 7.16 17.18 17.41
C VAL A 125 7.38 18.07 18.63
N ASP A 126 8.41 17.79 19.45
CA ASP A 126 8.80 18.65 20.59
C ASP A 126 9.09 20.08 20.11
N SER A 127 9.74 20.25 18.95
CA SER A 127 10.00 21.57 18.37
C SER A 127 8.73 22.30 17.88
N LEU A 128 7.72 21.56 17.42
CA LEU A 128 6.42 22.12 17.02
C LEU A 128 5.66 22.67 18.24
N TYR A 129 5.70 21.95 19.37
CA TYR A 129 5.15 22.43 20.64
C TYR A 129 5.93 23.62 21.18
N ALA A 130 7.27 23.54 21.21
CA ALA A 130 8.13 24.61 21.71
C ALA A 130 7.97 25.91 20.92
N SER A 131 7.73 25.82 19.61
CA SER A 131 7.46 26.97 18.74
C SER A 131 5.99 27.39 18.69
N SER A 132 5.10 26.74 19.47
CA SER A 132 3.66 26.98 19.48
C SER A 132 2.99 26.83 18.10
N LYS A 133 3.56 26.00 17.22
CA LYS A 133 2.92 25.59 15.95
C LYS A 133 1.83 24.57 16.20
N ILE A 134 2.03 23.70 17.19
CA ILE A 134 0.98 22.91 17.83
C ILE A 134 0.77 23.49 19.22
N THR A 135 -0.47 23.74 19.60
CA THR A 135 -0.84 24.25 20.93
C THR A 135 -1.92 23.36 21.54
N ALA A 136 -1.93 23.21 22.87
CA ALA A 136 -2.81 22.29 23.58
C ALA A 136 -4.32 22.61 23.47
N ASP A 137 -4.68 23.78 22.92
CA ASP A 137 -6.07 24.18 22.63
C ASP A 137 -6.53 23.80 21.20
N LYS A 138 -5.66 23.21 20.37
CA LYS A 138 -5.97 22.89 18.96
C LYS A 138 -6.46 21.46 18.81
N GLN A 139 -7.37 21.28 17.86
CA GLN A 139 -7.79 19.98 17.38
C GLN A 139 -6.65 19.39 16.54
N LEU A 140 -5.79 18.60 17.18
CA LEU A 140 -4.70 17.90 16.52
C LEU A 140 -5.19 16.52 16.09
N THR A 141 -5.16 16.26 14.79
CA THR A 141 -5.31 14.90 14.24
C THR A 141 -3.94 14.39 13.78
N VAL A 142 -3.69 13.11 13.97
CA VAL A 142 -2.46 12.45 13.49
C VAL A 142 -2.81 11.46 12.37
N THR A 143 -2.01 11.46 11.31
CA THR A 143 -2.12 10.44 10.25
C THR A 143 -0.78 9.76 9.97
N GLY A 144 -0.83 8.53 9.47
CA GLY A 144 0.37 7.83 9.01
C GLY A 144 0.07 6.68 8.07
N TYR A 145 0.86 6.56 6.99
CA TYR A 145 0.73 5.47 6.02
C TYR A 145 1.95 4.53 6.06
N SER A 146 1.73 3.21 5.96
CA SER A 146 2.80 2.20 5.99
C SER A 146 3.68 2.35 7.26
N LEU A 147 5.00 2.59 7.13
CA LEU A 147 5.88 2.94 8.25
C LEU A 147 5.41 4.19 9.03
N GLY A 148 4.80 5.17 8.36
CA GLY A 148 4.19 6.32 9.02
C GLY A 148 3.08 5.92 10.01
N GLY A 149 2.39 4.80 9.80
CA GLY A 149 1.43 4.24 10.76
C GLY A 149 2.09 3.72 12.05
N HIS A 150 3.29 3.15 11.93
CA HIS A 150 4.12 2.77 13.09
C HIS A 150 4.50 4.01 13.91
N LEU A 151 4.89 5.09 13.22
CA LEU A 151 5.23 6.38 13.84
C LEU A 151 4.01 7.05 14.49
N ALA A 152 2.84 7.01 13.86
CA ALA A 152 1.59 7.50 14.44
C ALA A 152 1.20 6.73 15.72
N THR A 153 1.46 5.42 15.74
CA THR A 153 1.29 4.61 16.95
C THR A 153 2.28 5.02 18.05
N ALA A 154 3.56 5.15 17.70
CA ALA A 154 4.60 5.61 18.62
C ALA A 154 4.30 7.01 19.18
N PHE A 155 3.78 7.93 18.35
CA PHE A 155 3.33 9.25 18.77
C PHE A 155 2.29 9.13 19.90
N ASN A 156 1.25 8.32 19.72
CA ASN A 156 0.21 8.16 20.74
C ASN A 156 0.76 7.57 22.05
N MET A 157 1.78 6.72 21.98
CA MET A 157 2.42 6.17 23.18
C MET A 157 3.34 7.17 23.89
N LEU A 158 3.93 8.13 23.15
CA LEU A 158 4.82 9.17 23.69
C LEU A 158 4.08 10.41 24.20
N TYR A 159 2.97 10.76 23.56
CA TYR A 159 2.22 12.00 23.76
C TYR A 159 0.76 11.73 24.17
N GLY A 160 0.51 10.60 24.84
CA GLY A 160 -0.84 10.08 25.08
C GLY A 160 -1.86 11.13 25.53
N GLY A 161 -2.91 11.31 24.73
CA GLY A 161 -3.99 12.29 24.95
C GLY A 161 -3.85 13.60 24.20
N ASP A 162 -2.74 13.84 23.50
CA ASP A 162 -2.52 15.07 22.72
C ASP A 162 -3.28 15.10 21.38
N ALA A 163 -3.53 13.94 20.77
CA ALA A 163 -4.30 13.83 19.54
C ALA A 163 -5.78 13.62 19.85
N ASP A 164 -6.65 14.41 19.21
CA ASP A 164 -8.11 14.21 19.26
C ASP A 164 -8.51 12.90 18.58
N ALA A 165 -7.81 12.59 17.47
CA ALA A 165 -7.96 11.36 16.71
C ALA A 165 -6.67 11.00 15.98
N THR A 166 -6.49 9.70 15.72
CA THR A 166 -5.40 9.16 14.89
C THR A 166 -5.96 8.24 13.82
N TYR A 167 -5.48 8.41 12.59
CA TYR A 167 -5.87 7.57 11.44
C TYR A 167 -4.63 7.01 10.78
N THR A 168 -4.44 5.69 10.87
CA THR A 168 -3.37 5.03 10.11
C THR A 168 -3.96 4.40 8.86
N PHE A 169 -3.18 4.37 7.79
CA PHE A 169 -3.57 3.80 6.51
C PHE A 169 -2.58 2.72 6.14
N ASN A 170 -3.03 1.47 6.00
CA ASN A 170 -2.14 0.33 5.75
C ASN A 170 -0.90 0.35 6.67
N GLY A 171 -1.07 0.82 7.92
CA GLY A 171 0.07 1.08 8.81
C GLY A 171 0.75 -0.20 9.28
N ALA A 172 2.06 -0.19 9.48
CA ALA A 172 2.75 -1.24 10.23
C ALA A 172 2.46 -1.09 11.74
N GLY A 173 2.23 -2.20 12.43
CA GLY A 173 2.07 -2.21 13.89
C GLY A 173 3.39 -1.98 14.62
N VAL A 174 3.34 -2.01 15.96
CA VAL A 174 4.50 -1.81 16.84
C VAL A 174 4.79 -3.03 17.71
N GLY A 175 6.03 -3.13 18.16
CA GLY A 175 6.48 -4.15 19.11
C GLY A 175 5.93 -3.93 20.53
N GLN A 176 6.45 -4.73 21.46
CA GLN A 176 6.09 -4.64 22.87
C GLN A 176 7.25 -4.06 23.68
N MET A 177 6.89 -3.34 24.74
CA MET A 177 7.82 -2.95 25.79
C MET A 177 7.97 -4.09 26.79
N LYS A 178 9.19 -4.34 27.26
CA LYS A 178 9.39 -5.26 28.39
C LYS A 178 8.82 -4.65 29.68
N PRO A 179 8.39 -5.49 30.64
CA PRO A 179 7.79 -5.01 31.88
C PRO A 179 8.66 -3.97 32.59
N GLY A 180 8.05 -2.85 32.99
CA GLY A 180 8.72 -1.77 33.72
C GLY A 180 9.43 -0.72 32.86
N HIS A 181 9.33 -0.80 31.53
CA HIS A 181 9.92 0.18 30.61
C HIS A 181 8.85 0.92 29.80
N SER A 182 9.07 2.21 29.54
CA SER A 182 8.26 3.00 28.61
C SER A 182 8.98 3.19 27.28
N LEU A 183 8.22 3.45 26.21
CA LEU A 183 8.81 3.82 24.91
C LEU A 183 9.65 5.10 25.03
N GLY A 184 9.20 6.07 25.82
CA GLY A 184 9.91 7.33 26.07
C GLY A 184 11.31 7.10 26.64
N ASP A 185 11.46 6.22 27.64
CA ASP A 185 12.76 5.92 28.26
C ASP A 185 13.72 5.25 27.26
N VAL A 186 13.19 4.31 26.45
CA VAL A 186 13.98 3.59 25.45
C VAL A 186 14.47 4.51 24.35
N ILE A 187 13.62 5.41 23.85
CA ILE A 187 14.00 6.39 22.83
C ILE A 187 14.98 7.43 23.39
N ALA A 188 14.83 7.83 24.67
CA ALA A 188 15.78 8.70 25.33
C ALA A 188 17.16 8.04 25.49
N GLU A 189 17.21 6.76 25.87
CA GLU A 189 18.46 5.99 25.94
C GLU A 189 19.11 5.87 24.55
N PHE A 190 18.33 5.50 23.53
CA PHE A 190 18.79 5.43 22.14
C PHE A 190 19.39 6.77 21.69
N GLN A 191 18.66 7.89 21.86
CA GLN A 191 19.10 9.21 21.42
C GLN A 191 20.37 9.65 22.17
N SER A 192 20.49 9.36 23.46
CA SER A 192 21.69 9.67 24.25
C SER A 192 22.92 8.91 23.72
N LEU A 193 22.77 7.60 23.49
CA LEU A 193 23.86 6.75 23.00
C LEU A 193 24.25 7.10 21.55
N ARG A 194 23.27 7.40 20.69
CA ARG A 194 23.49 7.81 19.28
C ARG A 194 24.32 9.08 19.19
N THR A 195 24.01 10.08 20.01
CA THR A 195 24.62 11.42 19.95
C THR A 195 25.91 11.52 20.75
N SER A 196 25.90 11.05 22.00
CA SER A 196 27.05 11.19 22.91
C SER A 196 28.06 10.03 22.75
N GLY A 197 27.60 8.90 22.22
CA GLY A 197 28.35 7.67 22.04
C GLY A 197 28.17 6.69 23.19
N SER A 198 28.44 5.42 22.90
CA SER A 198 28.24 4.28 23.81
C SER A 198 29.45 3.98 24.74
N GLY A 199 30.42 4.89 24.84
CA GLY A 199 31.68 4.66 25.57
C GLY A 199 31.52 4.22 27.02
N SER A 200 30.48 4.70 27.72
CA SER A 200 30.16 4.32 29.11
C SER A 200 29.74 2.86 29.28
N ARG A 201 29.47 2.14 28.18
CA ARG A 201 29.08 0.73 28.16
C ARG A 201 30.27 -0.23 28.01
N PHE A 202 31.48 0.30 27.80
CA PHE A 202 32.71 -0.46 27.69
C PHE A 202 33.59 -0.21 28.92
N THR A 203 33.51 -1.12 29.88
CA THR A 203 34.23 -1.04 31.17
C THR A 203 35.59 -1.71 31.13
N THR A 204 35.80 -2.66 30.21
CA THR A 204 37.10 -3.30 30.01
C THR A 204 38.04 -2.31 29.33
N PRO A 205 39.20 -1.94 29.93
CA PRO A 205 40.06 -0.87 29.39
C PRO A 205 40.52 -1.08 27.95
N GLU A 206 40.82 -2.33 27.56
CA GLU A 206 41.20 -2.68 26.19
C GLU A 206 40.04 -2.55 25.20
N VAL A 207 38.83 -2.94 25.60
CA VAL A 207 37.63 -2.84 24.75
C VAL A 207 37.18 -1.38 24.63
N ALA A 208 37.29 -0.61 25.71
CA ALA A 208 37.04 0.84 25.69
C ALA A 208 38.02 1.60 24.80
N ALA A 209 39.29 1.17 24.74
CA ALA A 209 40.27 1.71 23.80
C ALA A 209 39.92 1.34 22.35
N LEU A 210 39.57 0.07 22.11
CA LEU A 210 39.13 -0.42 20.80
C LEU A 210 37.87 0.31 20.30
N TYR A 211 36.87 0.48 21.16
CA TYR A 211 35.66 1.24 20.82
C TYR A 211 35.99 2.67 20.38
N ARG A 212 36.87 3.39 21.08
CA ARG A 212 37.25 4.77 20.70
C ARG A 212 37.93 4.82 19.33
N GLU A 213 38.77 3.84 19.03
CA GLU A 213 39.38 3.69 17.71
C GLU A 213 38.32 3.42 16.63
N LEU A 214 37.48 2.40 16.84
CA LEU A 214 36.44 2.01 15.91
C LEU A 214 35.40 3.10 15.68
N ARG A 215 35.02 3.86 16.72
CA ARG A 215 34.12 5.01 16.60
C ARG A 215 34.68 6.07 15.65
N SER A 216 35.99 6.31 15.69
CA SER A 216 36.64 7.26 14.79
C SER A 216 36.70 6.75 13.35
N THR A 217 36.85 5.43 13.14
CA THR A 217 36.94 4.83 11.81
C THR A 217 35.56 4.64 11.18
N ILE A 218 34.59 4.15 11.94
CA ILE A 218 33.22 3.80 11.52
C ILE A 218 32.26 4.95 11.87
N ASN A 219 32.58 6.11 11.33
CA ASN A 219 31.93 7.40 11.59
C ASN A 219 30.81 7.75 10.60
N GLY A 220 30.40 6.78 9.77
CA GLY A 220 29.39 6.95 8.73
C GLY A 220 29.94 7.05 7.30
N GLN A 221 31.26 7.15 7.12
CA GLN A 221 31.95 7.12 5.80
C GLN A 221 32.88 5.92 5.62
N ALA A 222 32.88 4.98 6.57
CA ALA A 222 33.71 3.80 6.43
C ALA A 222 33.31 3.01 5.19
N THR A 223 34.32 2.67 4.38
CA THR A 223 34.16 1.74 3.26
C THR A 223 33.82 0.34 3.79
N GLN A 224 33.19 -0.48 2.95
CA GLN A 224 32.90 -1.88 3.28
C GLN A 224 34.16 -2.61 3.78
N SER A 225 35.30 -2.42 3.12
CA SER A 225 36.56 -3.06 3.52
C SER A 225 37.05 -2.64 4.91
N GLN A 226 36.82 -1.38 5.32
CA GLN A 226 37.18 -0.92 6.67
C GLN A 226 36.26 -1.54 7.72
N ILE A 227 34.97 -1.71 7.42
CA ILE A 227 34.00 -2.34 8.31
C ILE A 227 34.33 -3.83 8.46
N ASP A 228 34.60 -4.53 7.36
CA ASP A 228 34.95 -5.95 7.37
C ASP A 228 36.25 -6.18 8.17
N ALA A 229 37.27 -5.34 7.96
CA ALA A 229 38.53 -5.43 8.72
C ALA A 229 38.32 -5.20 10.23
N ALA A 230 37.45 -4.26 10.60
CA ALA A 230 37.07 -4.04 11.99
C ALA A 230 36.32 -5.25 12.57
N TYR A 231 35.36 -5.81 11.82
CA TYR A 231 34.59 -6.98 12.23
C TYR A 231 35.48 -8.20 12.46
N GLU A 232 36.40 -8.50 11.53
CA GLU A 232 37.35 -9.60 11.64
C GLU A 232 38.31 -9.41 12.81
N ARG A 233 38.79 -8.18 13.04
CA ARG A 233 39.63 -7.88 14.20
C ARG A 233 38.89 -8.15 15.52
N VAL A 234 37.65 -7.69 15.66
CA VAL A 234 36.85 -7.92 16.87
C VAL A 234 36.55 -9.41 17.04
N SER A 235 36.18 -10.12 15.96
CA SER A 235 35.93 -11.56 15.99
C SER A 235 37.16 -12.36 16.41
N GLY A 236 38.33 -12.03 15.87
CA GLY A 236 39.59 -12.65 16.28
C GLY A 236 39.92 -12.44 17.76
N LEU A 237 39.57 -11.29 18.34
CA LEU A 237 39.76 -11.03 19.79
C LEU A 237 38.83 -11.85 20.69
N ILE A 238 37.69 -12.30 20.17
CA ILE A 238 36.77 -13.21 20.85
C ILE A 238 37.33 -14.64 20.78
N ASP A 239 37.74 -15.08 19.59
CA ASP A 239 38.16 -16.47 19.33
C ASP A 239 39.54 -16.83 19.94
N THR A 240 40.45 -15.86 20.03
CA THR A 240 41.82 -16.07 20.54
C THR A 240 41.93 -15.95 22.07
N TYR A 241 40.80 -15.80 22.78
CA TYR A 241 40.82 -15.66 24.22
C TYR A 241 41.35 -16.92 24.92
N GLN A 242 42.56 -16.83 25.47
CA GLN A 242 43.13 -17.83 26.37
C GLN A 242 43.17 -17.25 27.80
N PRO A 243 42.39 -17.77 28.76
CA PRO A 243 42.52 -17.34 30.14
C PRO A 243 43.89 -17.78 30.68
N ASP A 244 44.71 -16.84 31.16
CA ASP A 244 45.92 -17.17 31.90
C ASP A 244 45.53 -17.76 33.27
N PRO A 245 45.84 -19.04 33.55
CA PRO A 245 45.44 -19.69 34.79
C PRO A 245 46.18 -19.17 36.03
N GLN A 246 47.21 -18.33 35.88
CA GLN A 246 48.02 -17.81 36.99
C GLN A 246 47.76 -16.35 37.37
N SER A 247 47.05 -15.58 36.54
CA SER A 247 46.60 -14.25 36.91
C SER A 247 45.13 -14.29 37.31
N ALA A 248 44.81 -13.79 38.52
CA ALA A 248 43.41 -13.50 38.84
C ALA A 248 42.91 -12.52 37.77
N PRO A 249 41.85 -12.85 36.99
CA PRO A 249 41.38 -11.93 35.97
C PRO A 249 40.91 -10.63 36.66
N MET A 250 41.54 -9.50 36.34
CA MET A 250 41.12 -8.18 36.82
C MET A 250 39.73 -7.79 36.28
N VAL A 251 39.25 -8.49 35.25
CA VAL A 251 37.93 -8.37 34.62
C VAL A 251 37.43 -9.79 34.32
N SER A 252 36.14 -10.07 34.47
CA SER A 252 35.65 -11.41 34.17
C SER A 252 35.80 -11.69 32.66
N PRO A 253 36.28 -12.90 32.25
CA PRO A 253 36.33 -13.31 30.86
C PRO A 253 34.98 -13.13 30.13
N THR A 254 33.90 -13.22 30.88
CA THR A 254 32.51 -13.06 30.42
C THR A 254 32.18 -11.60 30.06
N GLU A 255 32.52 -10.62 30.90
CA GLU A 255 32.23 -9.19 30.63
C GLU A 255 32.98 -8.69 29.39
N ARG A 256 34.27 -9.00 29.29
CA ARG A 256 35.09 -8.66 28.10
C ARG A 256 34.46 -9.21 26.82
N ASN A 257 34.09 -10.49 26.82
CA ASN A 257 33.55 -11.12 25.61
C ASN A 257 32.13 -10.62 25.28
N GLN A 258 31.33 -10.21 26.27
CA GLN A 258 30.05 -9.55 26.04
C GLN A 258 30.23 -8.17 25.39
N GLU A 259 31.20 -7.38 25.85
CA GLU A 259 31.52 -6.07 25.27
C GLU A 259 32.05 -6.20 23.82
N LEU A 260 32.94 -7.18 23.57
CA LEU A 260 33.41 -7.46 22.21
C LEU A 260 32.30 -7.99 21.30
N THR A 261 31.41 -8.83 21.82
CA THR A 261 30.23 -9.31 21.06
C THR A 261 29.33 -8.15 20.65
N LEU A 262 29.08 -7.20 21.56
CA LEU A 262 28.30 -6.00 21.26
C LEU A 262 28.94 -5.16 20.14
N LEU A 263 30.27 -4.98 20.15
CA LEU A 263 30.99 -4.30 19.07
C LEU A 263 30.89 -5.07 17.75
N ARG A 264 31.09 -6.39 17.78
CA ARG A 264 31.01 -7.26 16.60
C ARG A 264 29.63 -7.19 15.95
N ASP A 265 28.58 -7.31 16.76
CA ASP A 265 27.20 -7.29 16.27
C ASP A 265 26.84 -5.91 15.71
N ALA A 266 27.32 -4.83 16.32
CA ALA A 266 27.15 -3.47 15.78
C ALA A 266 27.89 -3.28 14.44
N LEU A 267 29.13 -3.78 14.32
CA LEU A 267 29.91 -3.72 13.07
C LEU A 267 29.26 -4.52 11.94
N HIS A 268 28.76 -5.72 12.24
CA HIS A 268 28.01 -6.54 11.28
C HIS A 268 26.80 -5.77 10.74
N ARG A 269 25.99 -5.22 11.64
CA ARG A 269 24.83 -4.39 11.32
C ARG A 269 25.19 -3.17 10.47
N THR A 270 26.27 -2.45 10.83
CA THR A 270 26.78 -1.34 10.02
C THR A 270 27.17 -1.78 8.62
N GLY A 271 27.85 -2.94 8.49
CA GLY A 271 28.23 -3.51 7.20
C GLY A 271 27.03 -3.82 6.31
N LEU A 272 25.93 -4.33 6.87
CA LEU A 272 24.70 -4.59 6.10
C LEU A 272 24.08 -3.30 5.52
N VAL A 273 24.07 -2.21 6.28
CA VAL A 273 23.55 -0.91 5.83
C VAL A 273 24.44 -0.30 4.76
N VAL A 274 25.77 -0.31 4.96
CA VAL A 274 26.72 0.23 3.97
C VAL A 274 26.69 -0.58 2.68
N ALA A 275 26.62 -1.91 2.75
CA ALA A 275 26.47 -2.76 1.58
C ALA A 275 25.20 -2.42 0.79
N GLU A 276 24.09 -2.12 1.48
CA GLU A 276 22.85 -1.72 0.81
C GLU A 276 22.95 -0.36 0.15
N ALA A 277 23.51 0.64 0.84
CA ALA A 277 23.71 1.98 0.28
C ALA A 277 24.63 1.99 -0.95
N VAL A 278 25.56 1.03 -1.04
CA VAL A 278 26.40 0.83 -2.24
C VAL A 278 25.65 0.08 -3.34
N ARG A 279 24.78 -0.87 -2.99
CA ARG A 279 24.05 -1.71 -3.96
C ARG A 279 22.94 -0.96 -4.70
N VAL A 280 22.15 -0.15 -3.99
CA VAL A 280 20.93 0.48 -4.52
C VAL A 280 21.17 1.33 -5.78
N PRO A 281 22.22 2.18 -5.83
CA PRO A 281 22.52 2.98 -7.04
C PRO A 281 22.83 2.17 -8.30
N ASP A 282 23.26 0.91 -8.16
CA ASP A 282 23.59 0.04 -9.29
C ASP A 282 22.35 -0.69 -9.87
N LEU A 283 21.16 -0.53 -9.27
CA LEU A 283 19.93 -1.17 -9.75
C LEU A 283 19.35 -0.43 -10.95
N ALA A 284 19.09 -1.16 -12.04
CA ALA A 284 18.50 -0.61 -13.25
C ALA A 284 16.99 -0.86 -13.32
N SER A 285 16.19 0.15 -13.68
CA SER A 285 14.81 -0.09 -14.11
C SER A 285 14.80 -0.61 -15.56
N GLN A 286 14.03 -1.66 -15.85
CA GLN A 286 13.91 -2.13 -17.23
C GLN A 286 13.01 -1.16 -18.00
N GLY A 287 13.56 -0.51 -19.05
CA GLY A 287 12.79 0.26 -20.02
C GLY A 287 12.26 1.62 -19.55
N ALA A 288 12.65 2.12 -18.37
CA ALA A 288 12.29 3.46 -17.89
C ALA A 288 13.54 4.35 -17.73
N SER A 289 13.35 5.67 -17.76
CA SER A 289 14.37 6.69 -17.48
C SER A 289 14.58 6.93 -15.98
N GLU A 290 13.99 6.11 -15.11
CA GLU A 290 14.00 6.30 -13.66
C GLU A 290 15.09 5.43 -13.02
N SER A 291 16.04 6.09 -12.36
CA SER A 291 17.02 5.46 -11.48
C SER A 291 16.54 5.62 -10.04
N PRO A 292 16.76 4.63 -9.15
CA PRO A 292 16.65 4.84 -7.71
C PRO A 292 17.45 6.08 -7.31
N LEU A 293 17.02 6.85 -6.30
CA LEU A 293 17.84 7.97 -5.83
C LEU A 293 19.24 7.47 -5.39
N ASP A 294 20.28 8.11 -5.91
CA ASP A 294 21.69 7.82 -5.57
C ASP A 294 22.03 8.43 -4.22
N ILE A 295 21.69 7.72 -3.13
CA ILE A 295 21.99 8.14 -1.76
C ILE A 295 23.15 7.30 -1.21
N LYS A 296 24.35 7.90 -1.22
CA LYS A 296 25.57 7.28 -0.71
C LYS A 296 25.83 7.60 0.76
N PRO A 297 26.57 6.75 1.49
CA PRO A 297 27.09 7.10 2.81
C PRO A 297 28.10 8.25 2.70
N GLU A 298 27.66 9.46 3.05
CA GLU A 298 28.49 10.67 3.04
C GLU A 298 28.29 11.48 4.32
N LEU A 299 29.18 12.45 4.59
CA LEU A 299 28.99 13.44 5.65
C LEU A 299 28.55 14.76 5.03
N ILE A 300 27.48 15.36 5.58
CA ILE A 300 27.07 16.74 5.33
C ILE A 300 27.14 17.48 6.65
N ASP A 301 27.86 18.60 6.67
CA ASP A 301 28.09 19.41 7.88
C ASP A 301 28.60 18.61 9.09
N GLY A 302 29.36 17.53 8.81
CA GLY A 302 29.94 16.65 9.83
C GLY A 302 29.02 15.51 10.31
N GLU A 303 27.81 15.37 9.76
CA GLU A 303 26.86 14.30 10.10
C GLU A 303 26.60 13.37 8.92
N ALA A 304 26.38 12.09 9.20
CA ALA A 304 26.14 11.09 8.17
C ALA A 304 24.77 11.28 7.51
N ILE A 305 24.72 11.19 6.18
CA ILE A 305 23.47 11.19 5.41
C ILE A 305 22.61 9.96 5.76
N ILE A 306 23.25 8.85 6.12
CA ILE A 306 22.61 7.61 6.58
C ILE A 306 23.13 7.35 7.98
N ASP A 307 22.41 7.75 9.02
CA ASP A 307 22.94 7.71 10.39
C ASP A 307 23.24 6.27 10.86
N ALA A 308 22.48 5.31 10.32
CA ALA A 308 22.65 3.88 10.56
C ALA A 308 23.98 3.29 10.07
N THR A 309 24.79 4.02 9.30
CA THR A 309 26.17 3.62 8.93
C THR A 309 27.20 3.95 10.01
N ARG A 310 26.81 4.62 11.11
CA ARG A 310 27.69 4.88 12.25
C ARG A 310 27.67 3.72 13.23
N LEU A 311 28.83 3.45 13.83
CA LEU A 311 28.95 2.44 14.90
C LEU A 311 28.06 2.75 16.10
N ASP A 312 28.04 4.01 16.55
CA ASP A 312 27.25 4.40 17.73
C ASP A 312 25.74 4.32 17.50
N TYR A 313 25.27 4.47 16.26
CA TYR A 313 23.86 4.26 15.93
C TYR A 313 23.49 2.79 16.18
N GLN A 314 24.25 1.85 15.61
CA GLN A 314 23.97 0.42 15.77
C GLN A 314 24.14 -0.05 17.22
N LEU A 315 25.13 0.48 17.93
CA LEU A 315 25.26 0.25 19.38
C LEU A 315 24.06 0.77 20.15
N ALA A 316 23.58 1.99 19.84
CA ALA A 316 22.39 2.56 20.47
C ALA A 316 21.16 1.68 20.25
N VAL A 317 20.92 1.19 19.03
CA VAL A 317 19.82 0.24 18.74
C VAL A 317 19.97 -1.03 19.58
N LEU A 318 21.14 -1.67 19.57
CA LEU A 318 21.37 -2.92 20.31
C LEU A 318 21.23 -2.77 21.82
N LEU A 319 21.59 -1.62 22.36
CA LEU A 319 21.51 -1.33 23.79
C LEU A 319 20.08 -0.96 24.22
N ALA A 320 19.43 -0.04 23.51
CA ALA A 320 18.07 0.40 23.82
C ALA A 320 17.02 -0.71 23.62
N SER A 321 17.20 -1.54 22.58
CA SER A 321 16.32 -2.68 22.30
C SER A 321 16.37 -3.80 23.35
N LYS A 322 17.30 -3.76 24.32
CA LYS A 322 17.28 -4.69 25.46
C LYS A 322 15.96 -4.65 26.24
N ASN A 323 15.23 -3.54 26.15
CA ASN A 323 13.97 -3.29 26.85
C ASN A 323 12.73 -3.41 25.93
N THR A 324 12.92 -3.87 24.69
CA THR A 324 11.83 -4.09 23.73
C THR A 324 11.79 -5.55 23.27
N GLN A 325 10.70 -5.95 22.65
CA GLN A 325 10.59 -7.21 21.95
C GLN A 325 9.68 -7.07 20.73
N PRO A 326 9.95 -7.76 19.62
CA PRO A 326 8.97 -7.89 18.56
C PRO A 326 7.75 -8.63 19.11
N SER A 327 6.59 -8.25 18.63
CA SER A 327 5.33 -8.68 19.21
C SER A 327 4.80 -10.01 18.68
N VAL A 328 5.40 -10.51 17.59
CA VAL A 328 5.06 -11.79 16.98
C VAL A 328 6.22 -12.75 17.17
N GLY A 329 5.93 -13.94 17.72
CA GLY A 329 6.86 -15.05 17.75
C GLY A 329 7.31 -15.43 16.34
N VAL A 330 8.48 -16.04 16.24
CA VAL A 330 9.15 -16.51 15.03
C VAL A 330 8.30 -17.54 14.27
N ILE A 331 7.21 -17.12 13.64
CA ILE A 331 6.41 -17.88 12.69
C ILE A 331 6.29 -16.98 11.46
N GLY A 332 6.87 -17.45 10.34
CA GLY A 332 7.20 -16.67 9.16
C GLY A 332 6.15 -15.65 8.73
N GLY A 333 6.61 -14.44 8.40
CA GLY A 333 5.78 -13.30 7.98
C GLY A 333 4.84 -13.60 6.80
N GLY A 334 5.02 -14.72 6.10
CA GLY A 334 4.07 -15.18 5.10
C GLY A 334 2.77 -15.78 5.60
N VAL A 335 2.74 -16.26 6.84
CA VAL A 335 1.50 -16.76 7.46
C VAL A 335 0.67 -15.58 7.97
N GLN A 336 1.27 -14.56 8.57
CA GLN A 336 0.57 -13.37 9.09
C GLN A 336 0.05 -12.42 8.00
N ALA A 337 0.72 -12.36 6.84
CA ALA A 337 0.17 -11.69 5.67
C ALA A 337 -1.23 -12.22 5.29
N VAL A 338 -1.52 -13.49 5.62
CA VAL A 338 -2.77 -14.21 5.30
C VAL A 338 -3.69 -14.37 6.52
N LEU A 339 -3.17 -14.43 7.76
CA LEU A 339 -3.95 -14.69 8.98
C LEU A 339 -4.66 -13.47 9.59
N GLY A 340 -4.37 -12.26 9.10
CA GLY A 340 -5.00 -11.02 9.57
C GLY A 340 -4.21 -10.28 10.65
N ARG A 341 -4.70 -9.09 11.05
CA ARG A 341 -4.04 -8.18 12.01
C ARG A 341 -4.08 -8.72 13.44
N GLU A 342 -2.95 -8.64 14.13
CA GLU A 342 -2.88 -8.93 15.57
C GLU A 342 -3.11 -7.63 16.37
N GLN A 343 -4.11 -7.64 17.24
CA GLN A 343 -4.44 -6.52 18.11
C GLN A 343 -3.60 -6.56 19.39
N GLY A 344 -3.15 -5.39 19.85
CA GLY A 344 -2.46 -5.19 21.10
C GLY A 344 -3.33 -5.51 22.31
N ALA A 345 -2.75 -5.40 23.50
CA ALA A 345 -3.44 -5.69 24.76
C ALA A 345 -4.62 -4.73 25.06
N TYR A 346 -4.71 -3.62 24.33
CA TYR A 346 -5.75 -2.61 24.45
C TYR A 346 -5.92 -1.85 23.12
N THR A 347 -7.06 -1.19 22.96
CA THR A 347 -7.32 -0.27 21.85
C THR A 347 -7.27 1.16 22.38
N LEU A 348 -6.52 2.03 21.71
CA LEU A 348 -6.44 3.45 22.00
C LEU A 348 -7.74 4.14 21.55
N PRO A 349 -8.31 5.06 22.38
CA PRO A 349 -9.53 5.78 22.01
C PRO A 349 -9.27 6.70 20.81
N ASN A 350 -10.28 6.84 19.93
CA ASN A 350 -10.22 7.66 18.72
C ASN A 350 -9.03 7.36 17.78
N PHE A 351 -8.52 6.13 17.85
CA PHE A 351 -7.49 5.62 16.96
C PHE A 351 -8.15 4.64 15.99
N TYR A 352 -8.10 4.94 14.70
CA TYR A 352 -8.63 4.11 13.61
C TYR A 352 -7.47 3.56 12.77
N ASP A 353 -7.37 2.24 12.70
CA ASP A 353 -6.43 1.51 11.86
C ASP A 353 -7.12 1.15 10.55
N ILE A 354 -7.00 2.02 9.54
CA ILE A 354 -7.68 1.91 8.25
C ILE A 354 -6.82 1.12 7.27
N TYR A 355 -7.41 0.17 6.54
CA TYR A 355 -6.65 -0.66 5.61
C TYR A 355 -7.45 -1.30 4.50
N GLY A 356 -6.76 -1.66 3.42
CA GLY A 356 -7.34 -2.41 2.31
C GLY A 356 -7.79 -3.80 2.75
N ASP A 357 -9.07 -4.12 2.58
CA ASP A 357 -9.67 -5.42 2.93
C ASP A 357 -9.36 -6.49 1.87
N THR A 358 -8.08 -6.68 1.58
CA THR A 358 -7.57 -7.70 0.67
C THR A 358 -6.45 -8.47 1.36
N ALA A 359 -6.36 -9.76 1.02
CA ALA A 359 -5.32 -10.64 1.54
C ALA A 359 -4.50 -11.21 0.37
N PRO A 360 -3.16 -11.30 0.48
CA PRO A 360 -2.35 -10.99 1.66
C PRO A 360 -1.97 -9.51 1.82
N SER A 361 -1.73 -9.06 3.06
CA SER A 361 -1.17 -7.72 3.35
C SER A 361 -0.10 -7.77 4.45
N ALA A 362 1.16 -8.03 4.06
CA ALA A 362 2.25 -8.35 5.00
C ALA A 362 2.60 -7.18 5.93
N VAL A 363 2.73 -5.96 5.39
CA VAL A 363 3.11 -4.76 6.17
C VAL A 363 1.95 -4.34 7.06
N SER A 364 0.75 -4.23 6.49
CA SER A 364 -0.49 -3.85 7.16
C SER A 364 -0.88 -4.79 8.31
N ASN A 365 -0.43 -6.04 8.29
CA ASN A 365 -0.72 -7.02 9.34
C ASN A 365 0.45 -7.24 10.30
N SER A 366 1.57 -6.55 10.11
CA SER A 366 2.79 -6.78 10.89
C SER A 366 2.69 -6.21 12.31
N GLN A 367 3.29 -6.92 13.27
CA GLN A 367 3.37 -6.50 14.68
C GLN A 367 1.99 -6.27 15.33
N LEU A 368 1.91 -5.51 16.43
CA LEU A 368 0.64 -5.23 17.13
C LEU A 368 0.04 -3.91 16.72
N HIS A 369 -1.26 -3.94 16.57
CA HIS A 369 -2.12 -2.81 16.26
C HIS A 369 -2.86 -2.34 17.50
N TYR A 370 -2.95 -1.03 17.71
CA TYR A 370 -3.62 -0.44 18.87
C TYR A 370 -4.80 0.45 18.48
N GLY A 371 -5.10 0.60 17.18
CA GLY A 371 -6.30 1.26 16.69
C GLY A 371 -7.47 0.29 16.49
N ALA A 372 -8.67 0.84 16.43
CA ALA A 372 -9.85 0.12 15.98
C ALA A 372 -9.63 -0.32 14.52
N ALA A 373 -9.69 -1.63 14.26
CA ALA A 373 -9.54 -2.16 12.92
C ALA A 373 -10.69 -1.66 12.01
N THR A 374 -10.33 -1.00 10.92
CA THR A 374 -11.26 -0.38 9.98
C THR A 374 -10.93 -0.87 8.55
N PRO A 375 -11.42 -2.06 8.15
CA PRO A 375 -11.24 -2.55 6.79
C PRO A 375 -12.02 -1.68 5.80
N ILE A 376 -11.40 -1.41 4.64
CA ILE A 376 -11.96 -0.66 3.52
C ILE A 376 -11.76 -1.51 2.28
N PHE A 377 -12.85 -1.80 1.56
CA PHE A 377 -12.75 -2.46 0.27
C PHE A 377 -11.78 -1.72 -0.65
N ILE A 378 -10.87 -2.46 -1.29
CA ILE A 378 -10.05 -1.97 -2.38
C ILE A 378 -10.07 -3.00 -3.51
N GLU A 379 -9.87 -2.54 -4.75
CA GLU A 379 -9.75 -3.45 -5.88
C GLU A 379 -8.54 -4.37 -5.71
N ASP A 380 -8.75 -5.66 -5.97
CA ASP A 380 -7.72 -6.66 -5.79
C ASP A 380 -6.59 -6.47 -6.80
N GLN A 381 -5.35 -6.61 -6.34
CA GLN A 381 -4.14 -6.41 -7.13
C GLN A 381 -3.29 -7.69 -7.13
N PRO A 382 -2.54 -7.97 -8.20
CA PRO A 382 -1.68 -9.14 -8.22
C PRO A 382 -0.67 -9.07 -7.07
N LEU A 383 -0.57 -10.14 -6.30
CA LEU A 383 0.35 -10.22 -5.17
C LEU A 383 1.81 -10.01 -5.61
N LEU A 384 2.16 -10.45 -6.83
CA LEU A 384 3.51 -10.45 -7.38
C LEU A 384 3.51 -10.06 -8.86
N ARG A 385 4.51 -9.28 -9.28
CA ARG A 385 4.75 -8.93 -10.68
C ARG A 385 6.17 -9.26 -11.12
N GLY A 386 6.32 -9.63 -12.40
CA GLY A 386 7.61 -9.78 -13.07
C GLY A 386 8.37 -11.07 -12.76
N THR A 387 9.70 -11.02 -12.73
CA THR A 387 10.59 -12.18 -12.59
C THR A 387 10.83 -12.62 -11.15
N VAL A 388 10.12 -12.06 -10.17
CA VAL A 388 10.27 -12.44 -8.77
C VAL A 388 10.00 -13.94 -8.64
N ILE A 389 11.06 -14.72 -8.39
CA ILE A 389 11.04 -16.18 -8.48
C ILE A 389 10.30 -16.73 -7.25
N GLY A 390 9.30 -17.58 -7.47
CA GLY A 390 8.48 -18.19 -6.42
C GLY A 390 9.26 -18.92 -5.31
N ASP A 391 10.50 -19.35 -5.56
CA ASP A 391 11.39 -19.96 -4.55
C ASP A 391 12.06 -18.94 -3.62
N ALA A 392 12.38 -17.74 -4.12
CA ALA A 392 12.81 -16.64 -3.26
C ALA A 392 11.67 -16.24 -2.30
N ILE A 393 10.42 -16.40 -2.73
CA ILE A 393 9.23 -16.09 -1.93
C ILE A 393 8.76 -17.22 -1.03
N ALA A 394 8.93 -18.49 -1.40
CA ALA A 394 8.75 -19.58 -0.43
C ALA A 394 9.73 -19.40 0.75
N ALA A 395 10.96 -18.96 0.48
CA ALA A 395 11.89 -18.49 1.51
C ALA A 395 11.50 -17.13 2.13
N THR A 396 10.78 -16.25 1.44
CA THR A 396 10.29 -14.96 2.00
C THR A 396 9.10 -15.14 2.95
N LEU A 397 8.21 -16.09 2.64
CA LEU A 397 7.02 -16.42 3.42
C LEU A 397 7.37 -17.40 4.57
N GLN A 398 8.39 -18.26 4.42
CA GLN A 398 8.81 -19.26 5.43
C GLN A 398 10.17 -19.01 6.13
N ALA A 399 11.10 -18.21 5.58
CA ALA A 399 12.50 -18.20 6.02
C ALA A 399 13.13 -16.79 6.13
N HIS A 400 12.82 -16.10 7.23
CA HIS A 400 13.76 -15.41 8.15
C HIS A 400 15.04 -14.67 7.65
N LEU A 401 15.19 -14.26 6.39
CA LEU A 401 16.36 -13.52 5.89
C LEU A 401 15.96 -12.14 5.34
N ASP A 402 16.90 -11.19 5.38
CA ASP A 402 16.74 -9.79 4.95
C ASP A 402 16.11 -9.70 3.56
N ILE A 403 14.87 -9.20 3.50
CA ILE A 403 14.17 -9.04 2.24
C ILE A 403 14.70 -7.77 1.59
N LYS A 404 15.51 -7.92 0.55
CA LYS A 404 15.82 -6.81 -0.37
C LYS A 404 14.56 -6.51 -1.19
N LEU A 405 13.67 -5.69 -0.62
CA LEU A 405 12.40 -5.27 -1.24
C LEU A 405 12.62 -4.56 -2.59
N LEU A 406 13.81 -3.97 -2.80
CA LEU A 406 14.20 -3.32 -4.05
C LEU A 406 15.16 -4.21 -4.87
N VAL A 407 14.72 -4.61 -6.07
CA VAL A 407 15.45 -5.51 -6.99
C VAL A 407 15.62 -4.90 -8.39
N ASP A 408 16.48 -5.47 -9.23
CA ASP A 408 16.61 -5.04 -10.62
C ASP A 408 15.27 -5.11 -11.36
N GLY A 409 14.98 -4.12 -12.19
CA GLY A 409 13.71 -3.99 -12.88
C GLY A 409 12.53 -3.68 -11.96
N PHE A 410 12.76 -3.03 -10.81
CA PHE A 410 11.74 -2.74 -9.78
C PHE A 410 10.44 -2.13 -10.30
N SER A 411 10.47 -1.32 -11.37
CA SER A 411 9.25 -0.79 -12.02
C SER A 411 8.31 -1.89 -12.55
N SER A 412 8.87 -3.06 -12.86
CA SER A 412 8.18 -4.25 -13.38
C SER A 412 8.19 -5.43 -12.39
N ASN A 413 9.03 -5.36 -11.35
CA ASN A 413 9.25 -6.40 -10.34
C ASN A 413 8.89 -5.82 -8.97
N ASP A 414 7.65 -6.03 -8.54
CA ASP A 414 7.13 -5.50 -7.28
C ASP A 414 6.21 -6.54 -6.60
N PHE A 415 5.92 -6.31 -5.32
CA PHE A 415 5.01 -7.15 -4.54
C PHE A 415 4.09 -6.29 -3.65
N GLY A 416 2.88 -6.79 -3.41
CA GLY A 416 1.97 -6.17 -2.45
C GLY A 416 1.39 -4.83 -2.90
N ASP A 417 1.03 -4.70 -4.18
CA ASP A 417 0.35 -3.52 -4.75
C ASP A 417 -0.94 -3.14 -3.96
N THR A 418 -1.58 -4.13 -3.32
CA THR A 418 -2.70 -3.96 -2.37
C THR A 418 -2.38 -3.07 -1.16
N HIS A 419 -1.10 -2.85 -0.87
CA HIS A 419 -0.65 -1.92 0.17
C HIS A 419 -0.75 -0.45 -0.26
N SER A 420 -1.08 -0.14 -1.52
CA SER A 420 -1.07 1.23 -2.03
C SER A 420 -2.10 2.15 -1.38
N LEU A 421 -1.67 3.35 -0.98
CA LEU A 421 -2.53 4.43 -0.52
C LEU A 421 -3.52 4.91 -1.60
N VAL A 422 -3.15 4.82 -2.89
CA VAL A 422 -4.00 5.24 -4.01
C VAL A 422 -5.29 4.43 -4.07
N LEU A 423 -5.21 3.12 -3.85
CA LEU A 423 -6.37 2.24 -3.86
C LEU A 423 -7.38 2.62 -2.76
N LEU A 424 -6.88 3.00 -1.58
CA LEU A 424 -7.72 3.50 -0.49
C LEU A 424 -8.38 4.84 -0.86
N VAL A 425 -7.62 5.79 -1.44
CA VAL A 425 -8.15 7.09 -1.85
C VAL A 425 -9.22 6.93 -2.92
N ASP A 426 -8.97 6.12 -3.95
CA ASP A 426 -9.87 5.95 -5.08
C ASP A 426 -11.15 5.22 -4.65
N SER A 427 -11.03 4.15 -3.85
CA SER A 427 -12.18 3.48 -3.25
C SER A 427 -13.01 4.41 -2.37
N LEU A 428 -12.38 5.07 -1.37
CA LEU A 428 -13.08 6.00 -0.47
C LEU A 428 -13.72 7.18 -1.22
N SER A 429 -13.17 7.59 -2.36
CA SER A 429 -13.76 8.63 -3.21
C SER A 429 -15.10 8.19 -3.78
N VAL A 430 -15.18 6.97 -4.34
CA VAL A 430 -16.44 6.39 -4.81
C VAL A 430 -17.41 6.18 -3.65
N GLN A 431 -16.95 5.57 -2.55
CA GLN A 431 -17.79 5.36 -1.37
C GLN A 431 -18.38 6.68 -0.85
N ASN A 432 -17.59 7.76 -0.83
CA ASN A 432 -18.04 9.08 -0.41
C ASN A 432 -19.08 9.68 -1.36
N THR A 433 -19.00 9.42 -2.67
CA THR A 433 -20.05 9.80 -3.63
C THR A 433 -21.40 9.17 -3.24
N PHE A 434 -21.42 7.91 -2.83
CA PHE A 434 -22.65 7.28 -2.33
C PHE A 434 -23.05 7.80 -0.95
N ALA A 435 -22.11 8.00 -0.03
CA ALA A 435 -22.37 8.51 1.32
C ALA A 435 -22.94 9.95 1.33
N GLN A 436 -22.66 10.76 0.30
CA GLN A 436 -23.30 12.07 0.13
C GLN A 436 -24.77 11.96 -0.27
N LEU A 437 -25.14 10.91 -1.03
CA LEU A 437 -26.53 10.64 -1.41
C LEU A 437 -27.30 10.03 -0.23
N ASP A 438 -26.70 9.08 0.47
CA ASP A 438 -27.20 8.46 1.69
C ASP A 438 -26.21 8.63 2.87
N PRO A 439 -26.40 9.68 3.69
CA PRO A 439 -25.55 9.96 4.85
C PRO A 439 -25.56 8.89 5.94
N THR A 440 -26.46 7.91 5.88
CA THR A 440 -26.56 6.80 6.83
C THR A 440 -25.73 5.58 6.43
N LEU A 441 -25.08 5.61 5.26
CA LEU A 441 -24.17 4.56 4.81
C LEU A 441 -22.98 4.39 5.74
N THR A 442 -22.57 3.16 5.94
CA THR A 442 -21.35 2.78 6.66
C THR A 442 -20.35 2.17 5.70
N ALA A 443 -19.07 2.17 6.05
CA ALA A 443 -18.03 1.54 5.24
C ALA A 443 -18.32 0.03 5.00
N ASP A 444 -18.85 -0.66 6.01
CA ASP A 444 -19.23 -2.08 5.92
C ASP A 444 -20.31 -2.33 4.85
N LYS A 445 -21.39 -1.53 4.86
CA LYS A 445 -22.47 -1.67 3.86
C LYS A 445 -21.95 -1.40 2.46
N MET A 446 -21.09 -0.39 2.32
CA MET A 446 -20.52 -0.04 1.02
C MET A 446 -19.56 -1.11 0.50
N SER A 447 -18.83 -1.78 1.39
CA SER A 447 -17.97 -2.92 1.05
C SER A 447 -18.79 -4.09 0.50
N GLY A 448 -19.98 -4.35 1.05
CA GLY A 448 -20.93 -5.33 0.49
C GLY A 448 -21.34 -5.00 -0.94
N VAL A 449 -21.69 -3.73 -1.22
CA VAL A 449 -22.04 -3.26 -2.58
C VAL A 449 -20.86 -3.39 -3.55
N LEU A 450 -19.66 -2.97 -3.14
CA LEU A 450 -18.45 -3.04 -3.97
C LEU A 450 -18.04 -4.48 -4.28
N ALA A 451 -18.07 -5.38 -3.29
CA ALA A 451 -17.75 -6.79 -3.47
C ALA A 451 -18.69 -7.52 -4.46
N THR A 452 -19.86 -6.94 -4.73
CA THR A 452 -20.84 -7.45 -5.69
C THR A 452 -20.84 -6.72 -7.04
N ALA A 453 -20.11 -5.62 -7.17
CA ALA A 453 -20.07 -4.82 -8.40
C ALA A 453 -19.16 -5.47 -9.47
N SER A 454 -18.17 -6.25 -9.06
CA SER A 454 -17.32 -7.08 -9.94
C SER A 454 -17.15 -8.49 -9.37
N ASN A 455 -16.86 -9.45 -10.25
CA ASN A 455 -16.42 -10.80 -9.88
C ASN A 455 -15.01 -11.09 -10.43
N GLN A 456 -14.29 -10.06 -10.91
CA GLN A 456 -12.90 -10.22 -11.31
C GLN A 456 -12.04 -10.38 -10.05
N LYS A 457 -11.04 -11.24 -10.15
CA LYS A 457 -10.06 -11.48 -9.08
C LYS A 457 -8.67 -11.28 -9.65
N SER A 458 -7.74 -10.89 -8.79
CA SER A 458 -6.36 -10.83 -9.23
C SER A 458 -5.86 -12.21 -9.65
N ASP A 459 -5.00 -12.22 -10.67
CA ASP A 459 -4.28 -13.41 -11.11
C ASP A 459 -2.81 -13.05 -11.33
N TRP A 460 -1.91 -13.98 -11.09
CA TRP A 460 -0.49 -13.76 -11.30
C TRP A 460 0.11 -14.95 -12.05
N ALA A 461 0.93 -14.63 -13.06
CA ALA A 461 1.78 -15.59 -13.74
C ALA A 461 3.22 -15.11 -13.70
N GLN A 462 4.16 -16.03 -13.49
CA GLN A 462 5.58 -15.71 -13.48
C GLN A 462 5.98 -14.95 -14.76
N ARG A 463 6.78 -13.89 -14.61
CA ARG A 463 7.26 -13.04 -15.71
C ARG A 463 6.17 -12.22 -16.41
N THR A 464 5.01 -12.03 -15.78
CA THR A 464 3.94 -11.14 -16.25
C THR A 464 3.69 -10.02 -15.24
N GLN A 465 2.93 -8.99 -15.63
CA GLN A 465 2.46 -7.96 -14.69
C GLN A 465 1.22 -8.41 -13.88
N GLY A 466 0.73 -9.64 -14.09
CA GLY A 466 -0.51 -10.11 -13.47
C GLY A 466 -1.77 -9.41 -14.00
N LYS A 467 -2.88 -9.72 -13.35
CA LYS A 467 -4.21 -9.16 -13.55
C LYS A 467 -4.73 -8.61 -12.24
N ALA A 468 -5.46 -7.50 -12.33
CA ALA A 468 -6.17 -6.85 -11.23
C ALA A 468 -7.69 -7.00 -11.47
N ASP A 469 -8.49 -6.73 -10.44
CA ASP A 469 -9.94 -6.51 -10.59
C ASP A 469 -10.18 -5.28 -11.49
N GLY A 470 -9.66 -4.13 -11.06
CA GLY A 470 -9.37 -2.97 -11.90
C GLY A 470 -10.53 -2.28 -12.63
N ASP A 471 -11.78 -2.72 -12.44
CA ASP A 471 -12.99 -2.16 -13.07
C ASP A 471 -14.18 -1.98 -12.11
N THR A 472 -14.03 -2.38 -10.85
CA THR A 472 -15.11 -2.31 -9.85
C THR A 472 -15.56 -0.86 -9.62
N LEU A 473 -14.60 0.05 -9.47
CA LEU A 473 -14.87 1.44 -9.16
C LEU A 473 -15.50 2.16 -10.37
N GLU A 474 -14.93 1.98 -11.56
CA GLU A 474 -15.41 2.53 -12.82
C GLU A 474 -16.82 2.06 -13.13
N SER A 475 -17.08 0.76 -13.01
CA SER A 475 -18.40 0.17 -13.23
C SER A 475 -19.47 0.79 -12.32
N LEU A 476 -19.15 0.99 -11.03
CA LEU A 476 -20.09 1.56 -10.08
C LEU A 476 -20.37 3.05 -10.35
N VAL A 477 -19.34 3.83 -10.70
CA VAL A 477 -19.49 5.24 -11.07
C VAL A 477 -20.31 5.38 -12.37
N ASN A 478 -20.04 4.55 -13.37
CA ASN A 478 -20.82 4.50 -14.61
C ASN A 478 -22.28 4.16 -14.35
N ALA A 479 -22.56 3.15 -13.50
CA ALA A 479 -23.93 2.76 -13.16
C ALA A 479 -24.71 3.90 -12.48
N LEU A 480 -24.05 4.66 -11.59
CA LEU A 480 -24.66 5.83 -10.97
C LEU A 480 -24.90 6.95 -12.00
N ALA A 481 -23.95 7.21 -12.90
CA ALA A 481 -24.13 8.19 -13.97
C ALA A 481 -25.28 7.84 -14.92
N ASP A 482 -25.42 6.56 -15.28
CA ASP A 482 -26.52 6.03 -16.09
C ASP A 482 -27.87 6.21 -15.36
N THR A 483 -27.91 5.93 -14.05
CA THR A 483 -29.09 6.13 -13.18
C THR A 483 -29.54 7.59 -13.14
N LEU A 484 -28.58 8.50 -13.09
CA LEU A 484 -28.85 9.95 -13.06
C LEU A 484 -29.09 10.54 -14.46
N GLY A 485 -29.06 9.70 -15.51
CA GLY A 485 -29.33 10.13 -16.88
C GLY A 485 -28.26 11.05 -17.47
N LEU A 486 -26.99 10.93 -17.03
CA LEU A 486 -25.90 11.77 -17.52
C LEU A 486 -25.43 11.41 -18.94
N GLY A 487 -25.80 10.22 -19.44
CA GLY A 487 -25.62 9.83 -20.85
C GLY A 487 -24.16 9.68 -21.27
N TRP A 488 -23.29 9.22 -20.36
CA TRP A 488 -21.88 9.01 -20.65
C TRP A 488 -21.67 7.89 -21.67
N THR A 489 -21.02 8.22 -22.78
CA THR A 489 -20.71 7.31 -23.89
C THR A 489 -19.34 7.63 -24.47
N GLY A 490 -18.72 6.68 -25.17
CA GLY A 490 -17.38 6.86 -25.74
C GLY A 490 -16.35 7.21 -24.67
N GLU A 491 -15.53 8.23 -24.92
CA GLU A 491 -14.45 8.70 -24.02
C GLU A 491 -14.96 9.19 -22.65
N ALA A 492 -16.25 9.51 -22.52
CA ALA A 492 -16.85 9.89 -21.23
C ALA A 492 -17.20 8.67 -20.36
N ARG A 493 -17.30 7.47 -20.92
CA ARG A 493 -17.59 6.26 -20.15
C ARG A 493 -16.27 5.71 -19.62
N LEU A 494 -16.20 5.51 -18.30
CA LEU A 494 -14.99 4.99 -17.67
C LEU A 494 -14.80 3.52 -18.05
N GLU A 495 -13.55 3.12 -18.28
CA GLU A 495 -13.16 1.75 -18.59
C GLU A 495 -11.98 1.36 -17.70
N GLY A 496 -12.18 0.42 -16.79
CA GLY A 496 -11.15 -0.06 -15.88
C GLY A 496 -10.08 -0.92 -16.56
N ASP A 497 -8.82 -0.81 -16.13
CA ASP A 497 -7.70 -1.60 -16.67
C ASP A 497 -7.43 -2.84 -15.80
N PRO A 498 -7.85 -4.05 -16.21
CA PRO A 498 -7.66 -5.28 -15.44
C PRO A 498 -6.21 -5.79 -15.50
N SER A 499 -5.29 -5.06 -16.13
CA SER A 499 -3.87 -5.40 -16.10
C SER A 499 -3.26 -5.01 -14.75
N GLY A 500 -2.32 -5.78 -14.22
CA GLY A 500 -1.56 -5.31 -13.06
C GLY A 500 -0.64 -4.13 -13.40
N ASN A 501 -0.21 -3.39 -12.38
CA ASN A 501 0.62 -2.18 -12.51
C ASN A 501 -0.05 -0.98 -13.19
N THR A 502 -1.36 -0.81 -12.99
CA THR A 502 -2.14 0.23 -13.68
C THR A 502 -2.89 1.15 -12.73
N TRP A 503 -3.15 0.72 -11.49
CA TRP A 503 -3.99 1.43 -10.53
C TRP A 503 -3.54 2.87 -10.22
N ALA A 504 -2.24 3.17 -10.30
CA ALA A 504 -1.69 4.52 -10.06
C ALA A 504 -1.53 5.37 -11.34
N ARG A 505 -1.91 4.84 -12.51
CA ARG A 505 -1.71 5.50 -13.80
C ARG A 505 -2.59 6.75 -13.91
N LEU A 506 -1.98 7.87 -14.28
CA LEU A 506 -2.69 9.15 -14.40
C LEU A 506 -3.43 9.27 -15.75
N GLU A 507 -2.78 8.91 -16.84
CA GLU A 507 -3.27 9.12 -18.21
C GLU A 507 -4.02 7.89 -18.75
N ASP A 508 -4.98 8.13 -19.63
CA ASP A 508 -5.67 7.09 -20.38
C ASP A 508 -4.68 6.34 -21.29
N GLN A 509 -4.80 5.02 -21.36
CA GLN A 509 -3.89 4.21 -22.17
C GLN A 509 -4.57 2.92 -22.65
N ASN A 510 -4.31 2.54 -23.91
CA ASN A 510 -4.82 1.30 -24.52
C ASN A 510 -6.35 1.14 -24.49
N GLY A 511 -7.09 2.24 -24.41
CA GLY A 511 -8.55 2.24 -24.32
C GLY A 511 -9.10 2.21 -22.89
N TYR A 512 -8.22 2.16 -21.88
CA TYR A 512 -8.58 2.22 -20.47
C TYR A 512 -8.43 3.64 -19.91
N SER A 513 -9.31 3.98 -18.97
CA SER A 513 -9.29 5.25 -18.25
C SER A 513 -8.15 5.29 -17.24
N GLY A 514 -7.42 6.41 -17.20
CA GLY A 514 -6.51 6.75 -16.13
C GLY A 514 -7.20 7.56 -15.03
N ARG A 515 -6.49 7.78 -13.94
CA ARG A 515 -7.02 8.51 -12.78
C ARG A 515 -7.47 9.94 -13.12
N ILE A 516 -6.83 10.63 -14.06
CA ILE A 516 -7.25 11.97 -14.47
C ILE A 516 -8.70 11.96 -14.96
N THR A 517 -9.02 11.05 -15.88
CA THR A 517 -10.37 10.90 -16.42
C THR A 517 -11.34 10.43 -15.34
N PHE A 518 -10.96 9.45 -14.53
CA PHE A 518 -11.75 8.97 -13.39
C PHE A 518 -12.20 10.11 -12.46
N TYR A 519 -11.27 10.95 -12.00
CA TYR A 519 -11.59 12.06 -11.10
C TYR A 519 -12.32 13.21 -11.79
N GLN A 520 -12.11 13.43 -13.08
CA GLN A 520 -12.93 14.38 -13.85
C GLN A 520 -14.40 13.92 -13.92
N GLN A 521 -14.64 12.62 -14.12
CA GLN A 521 -15.99 12.05 -14.16
C GLN A 521 -16.66 12.02 -12.80
N LEU A 522 -15.96 11.67 -11.73
CA LEU A 522 -16.47 11.84 -10.36
C LEU A 522 -16.86 13.30 -10.07
N LYS A 523 -16.04 14.27 -10.51
CA LYS A 523 -16.37 15.68 -10.36
C LYS A 523 -17.60 16.06 -11.19
N GLN A 524 -17.68 15.64 -12.45
CA GLN A 524 -18.83 15.93 -13.31
C GLN A 524 -20.13 15.36 -12.73
N LEU A 525 -20.08 14.14 -12.20
CA LEU A 525 -21.19 13.46 -11.54
C LEU A 525 -21.67 14.27 -10.33
N THR A 526 -20.75 14.62 -9.44
CA THR A 526 -21.06 15.33 -8.18
C THR A 526 -21.45 16.81 -8.37
N ASP A 527 -20.95 17.46 -9.42
CA ASP A 527 -21.35 18.82 -9.83
C ASP A 527 -22.70 18.85 -10.55
N SER A 528 -23.24 17.70 -10.97
CA SER A 528 -24.50 17.67 -11.72
C SER A 528 -25.67 18.14 -10.85
N GLY A 529 -26.57 18.95 -11.43
CA GLY A 529 -27.73 19.46 -10.71
C GLY A 529 -28.65 18.36 -10.20
N VAL A 530 -28.74 17.23 -10.92
CA VAL A 530 -29.50 16.05 -10.50
C VAL A 530 -28.90 15.42 -9.25
N TYR A 531 -27.58 15.18 -9.22
CA TYR A 531 -26.90 14.62 -8.05
C TYR A 531 -27.05 15.53 -6.82
N GLN A 532 -26.77 16.83 -6.97
CA GLN A 532 -26.90 17.81 -5.88
C GLN A 532 -28.33 17.86 -5.33
N SER A 533 -29.35 17.68 -6.19
CA SER A 533 -30.74 17.66 -5.76
C SER A 533 -31.12 16.42 -4.92
N LEU A 534 -30.36 15.33 -5.04
CA LEU A 534 -30.60 14.04 -4.38
C LEU A 534 -29.77 13.83 -3.10
N GLN A 535 -28.77 14.67 -2.84
CA GLN A 535 -27.95 14.57 -1.63
C GLN A 535 -28.82 14.53 -0.36
N GLY A 536 -28.58 13.54 0.50
CA GLY A 536 -29.33 13.30 1.73
C GLY A 536 -30.77 12.83 1.54
N LYS A 537 -31.19 12.48 0.32
CA LYS A 537 -32.57 12.06 -0.01
C LYS A 537 -32.66 10.66 -0.59
N VAL A 538 -31.52 9.99 -0.77
CA VAL A 538 -31.44 8.62 -1.27
C VAL A 538 -31.22 7.69 -0.08
N THR A 539 -31.72 6.47 -0.20
CA THR A 539 -31.36 5.37 0.69
C THR A 539 -30.75 4.28 -0.17
N LEU A 540 -29.54 3.84 0.17
CA LEU A 540 -28.92 2.67 -0.46
C LEU A 540 -29.22 1.43 0.38
N GLU A 541 -29.80 0.43 -0.26
CA GLU A 541 -30.06 -0.87 0.36
C GLU A 541 -29.27 -1.96 -0.37
N GLU A 542 -28.57 -2.79 0.40
CA GLU A 542 -27.95 -4.02 -0.11
C GLU A 542 -29.06 -5.06 -0.37
N VAL A 543 -29.01 -5.72 -1.52
CA VAL A 543 -29.96 -6.78 -1.85
C VAL A 543 -29.44 -8.12 -1.32
N PRO A 544 -30.14 -8.81 -0.40
CA PRO A 544 -29.64 -10.04 0.20
C PRO A 544 -29.49 -11.18 -0.82
N SER A 545 -28.35 -11.86 -0.79
CA SER A 545 -28.06 -13.04 -1.62
C SER A 545 -28.90 -14.29 -1.29
N THR A 546 -29.70 -14.26 -0.21
CA THR A 546 -30.47 -15.41 0.28
C THR A 546 -31.98 -15.16 0.28
N GLY A 547 -32.63 -15.43 -0.86
CA GLY A 547 -33.97 -16.04 -0.97
C GLY A 547 -35.19 -15.45 -0.23
N GLY A 548 -35.11 -14.30 0.42
CA GLY A 548 -36.23 -13.63 1.06
C GLY A 548 -37.10 -12.88 0.04
N SER A 549 -38.41 -13.12 0.04
CA SER A 549 -39.37 -12.33 -0.72
C SER A 549 -39.27 -10.84 -0.36
N PHE A 550 -39.08 -9.99 -1.38
CA PHE A 550 -38.99 -8.53 -1.26
C PHE A 550 -40.25 -7.91 -0.65
N ALA A 551 -40.12 -6.70 -0.11
CA ALA A 551 -41.24 -5.82 0.24
C ALA A 551 -42.17 -5.47 -0.95
N LEU A 552 -41.75 -5.76 -2.19
CA LEU A 552 -42.51 -5.59 -3.44
C LEU A 552 -42.91 -6.91 -4.12
N GLY A 553 -42.58 -8.07 -3.54
CA GLY A 553 -43.02 -9.39 -4.05
C GLY A 553 -42.38 -9.86 -5.37
N LEU A 554 -41.28 -9.25 -5.81
CA LEU A 554 -40.52 -9.69 -7.00
C LEU A 554 -39.54 -10.83 -6.65
N SER A 555 -38.99 -11.51 -7.65
CA SER A 555 -37.94 -12.52 -7.45
C SER A 555 -36.64 -12.02 -8.09
N PRO A 556 -35.48 -12.13 -7.42
CA PRO A 556 -34.23 -11.62 -7.97
C PRO A 556 -33.83 -12.46 -9.19
N ARG A 557 -33.16 -11.83 -10.15
CA ARG A 557 -32.49 -12.54 -11.25
C ARG A 557 -31.23 -13.20 -10.70
N ARG A 558 -31.10 -14.52 -10.85
CA ARG A 558 -30.05 -15.36 -10.23
C ARG A 558 -28.90 -15.72 -11.17
N SER A 559 -29.04 -15.37 -12.44
CA SER A 559 -28.07 -15.68 -13.48
C SER A 559 -28.34 -14.86 -14.76
N PRO A 560 -27.32 -14.62 -15.60
CA PRO A 560 -27.47 -13.92 -16.88
C PRO A 560 -28.42 -14.60 -17.88
N ASP A 561 -28.67 -15.91 -17.75
CA ASP A 561 -29.53 -16.70 -18.64
C ASP A 561 -31.00 -16.78 -18.17
N GLN A 562 -31.33 -16.33 -16.96
CA GLN A 562 -32.71 -16.37 -16.46
C GLN A 562 -33.60 -15.41 -17.25
N THR A 563 -34.66 -15.95 -17.87
CA THR A 563 -35.74 -15.15 -18.47
C THR A 563 -36.55 -14.48 -17.36
N TRP A 564 -36.55 -13.14 -17.33
CA TRP A 564 -37.20 -12.34 -16.28
C TRP A 564 -38.18 -11.34 -16.91
N ASN A 565 -39.34 -11.16 -16.27
CA ASN A 565 -40.38 -10.24 -16.72
C ASN A 565 -40.30 -8.95 -15.87
N PRO A 566 -39.84 -7.81 -16.44
CA PRO A 566 -39.78 -6.56 -15.71
C PRO A 566 -41.17 -6.07 -15.27
N PRO A 567 -41.28 -5.42 -14.10
CA PRO A 567 -42.44 -4.59 -13.77
C PRO A 567 -42.62 -3.48 -14.82
N SER A 568 -43.83 -2.94 -14.93
CA SER A 568 -44.09 -1.79 -15.81
C SER A 568 -43.33 -0.54 -15.33
N GLY A 569 -42.35 -0.07 -16.11
CA GLY A 569 -41.52 1.11 -15.84
C GLY A 569 -40.33 1.19 -16.80
N THR A 570 -39.56 2.30 -16.75
CA THR A 570 -38.29 2.41 -17.49
C THR A 570 -37.21 1.67 -16.70
N ALA A 571 -36.53 0.72 -17.35
CA ALA A 571 -35.44 -0.03 -16.74
C ALA A 571 -34.21 0.04 -17.66
N THR A 572 -33.06 0.37 -17.09
CA THR A 572 -31.77 0.44 -17.81
C THR A 572 -30.83 -0.59 -17.19
N TRP A 573 -30.23 -1.45 -18.03
CA TRP A 573 -29.36 -2.54 -17.59
C TRP A 573 -28.06 -2.56 -18.41
N THR A 574 -26.94 -2.81 -17.73
CA THR A 574 -25.61 -2.95 -18.36
C THR A 574 -25.34 -4.42 -18.68
N LYS A 575 -24.95 -4.71 -19.93
CA LYS A 575 -24.65 -6.08 -20.39
C LYS A 575 -23.50 -6.68 -19.57
N GLY A 576 -23.72 -7.86 -18.97
CA GLY A 576 -22.73 -8.55 -18.13
C GLY A 576 -22.82 -8.23 -16.63
N SER A 577 -23.69 -7.31 -16.22
CA SER A 577 -23.90 -6.98 -14.81
C SER A 577 -25.05 -7.78 -14.21
N THR A 578 -24.91 -8.15 -12.93
CA THR A 578 -26.03 -8.61 -12.08
C THR A 578 -26.87 -7.45 -11.54
N TRP A 579 -26.52 -6.20 -11.90
CA TRP A 579 -27.14 -4.97 -11.42
C TRP A 579 -28.00 -4.25 -12.46
N GLY A 580 -29.04 -3.57 -11.98
CA GLY A 580 -29.82 -2.61 -12.76
C GLY A 580 -30.69 -1.73 -11.90
N VAL A 581 -31.26 -0.70 -12.54
CA VAL A 581 -32.08 0.31 -11.88
C VAL A 581 -33.47 0.32 -12.47
N TYR A 582 -34.47 0.34 -11.60
CA TYR A 582 -35.85 0.52 -12.00
C TYR A 582 -36.56 1.58 -11.16
N GLU A 583 -37.42 2.32 -11.84
CA GLU A 583 -38.24 3.39 -11.27
C GLU A 583 -39.60 2.81 -10.83
N THR A 584 -39.97 2.98 -9.56
CA THR A 584 -41.32 2.67 -9.05
C THR A 584 -41.93 3.89 -8.36
N GLY A 585 -42.86 4.56 -9.04
CA GLY A 585 -43.45 5.80 -8.53
C GLY A 585 -42.40 6.90 -8.38
N ASN A 586 -42.12 7.33 -7.15
CA ASN A 586 -41.10 8.35 -6.84
C ASN A 586 -39.79 7.75 -6.27
N THR A 587 -39.59 6.44 -6.38
CA THR A 587 -38.42 5.74 -5.80
C THR A 587 -37.61 5.09 -6.92
N TYR A 588 -36.30 5.31 -6.93
CA TYR A 588 -35.36 4.55 -7.75
C TYR A 588 -34.78 3.42 -6.91
N VAL A 589 -34.86 2.19 -7.41
CA VAL A 589 -34.32 1.00 -6.74
C VAL A 589 -33.14 0.48 -7.54
N LEU A 590 -32.00 0.33 -6.88
CA LEU A 590 -30.83 -0.39 -7.38
C LEU A 590 -31.00 -1.87 -6.98
N GLU A 591 -31.11 -2.76 -7.96
CA GLU A 591 -31.21 -4.21 -7.73
C GLU A 591 -29.94 -4.90 -8.23
N GLY A 592 -29.30 -5.69 -7.36
CA GLY A 592 -28.16 -6.56 -7.67
C GLY A 592 -28.27 -7.90 -6.93
N GLY A 593 -27.82 -9.01 -7.51
CA GLY A 593 -27.95 -10.33 -6.87
C GLY A 593 -26.93 -11.36 -7.37
N ALA A 594 -26.34 -12.10 -6.42
CA ALA A 594 -25.15 -12.97 -6.52
C ALA A 594 -25.00 -13.88 -7.75
N SER A 595 -23.75 -14.15 -8.14
CA SER A 595 -23.39 -15.33 -8.94
C SER A 595 -23.13 -16.52 -8.02
N LEU A 596 -23.85 -17.62 -8.25
CA LEU A 596 -23.50 -18.93 -7.72
C LEU A 596 -22.82 -19.74 -8.84
N THR A 597 -21.52 -19.99 -8.61
CA THR A 597 -20.61 -20.95 -9.26
C THR A 597 -20.12 -20.67 -10.69
N PRO A 598 -18.84 -20.99 -11.00
CA PRO A 598 -18.31 -21.02 -12.36
C PRO A 598 -19.02 -22.10 -13.18
N ASP A 599 -19.45 -21.75 -14.39
CA ASP A 599 -19.97 -22.67 -15.39
C ASP A 599 -19.23 -22.34 -16.71
N ASP A 600 -18.55 -23.35 -17.28
CA ASP A 600 -17.75 -23.23 -18.50
C ASP A 600 -18.59 -23.41 -19.79
N GLN A 601 -19.91 -23.16 -19.75
CA GLN A 601 -20.80 -23.35 -20.89
C GLN A 601 -21.00 -22.05 -21.69
N ALA A 602 -21.26 -22.24 -22.99
CA ALA A 602 -21.48 -21.14 -23.93
C ALA A 602 -22.84 -20.44 -23.71
N ASP A 603 -22.81 -19.11 -23.63
CA ASP A 603 -24.01 -18.27 -23.54
C ASP A 603 -24.75 -18.18 -24.89
N VAL A 604 -26.07 -18.42 -24.87
CA VAL A 604 -26.96 -18.20 -26.03
C VAL A 604 -27.80 -16.95 -25.80
N VAL A 605 -27.61 -15.91 -26.62
CA VAL A 605 -28.36 -14.65 -26.54
C VAL A 605 -29.44 -14.59 -27.64
N TYR A 606 -30.68 -14.32 -27.26
CA TYR A 606 -31.76 -13.96 -28.20
C TYR A 606 -31.93 -12.44 -28.25
N ALA A 607 -31.74 -11.85 -29.43
CA ALA A 607 -32.08 -10.44 -29.68
C ALA A 607 -33.56 -10.31 -30.05
N GLY A 608 -34.30 -9.51 -29.28
CA GLY A 608 -35.63 -9.02 -29.64
C GLY A 608 -35.56 -8.01 -30.79
N ASN A 609 -36.70 -7.80 -31.42
CA ASN A 609 -36.92 -7.02 -32.63
C ASN A 609 -36.87 -5.49 -32.42
N GLY A 610 -35.65 -4.94 -32.41
CA GLY A 610 -35.36 -3.52 -32.52
C GLY A 610 -33.91 -3.35 -32.92
N LEU A 611 -33.62 -2.45 -33.86
CA LEU A 611 -32.32 -2.27 -34.50
C LEU A 611 -31.22 -1.89 -33.50
N ASP A 612 -30.30 -2.79 -33.15
CA ASP A 612 -29.03 -2.43 -32.50
C ASP A 612 -27.87 -3.33 -32.96
N TYR A 613 -26.70 -2.69 -33.12
CA TYR A 613 -25.48 -3.25 -33.70
C TYR A 613 -24.65 -4.02 -32.67
N VAL A 614 -23.93 -5.04 -33.17
CA VAL A 614 -22.95 -5.84 -32.42
C VAL A 614 -21.52 -5.39 -32.77
N PHE A 615 -20.72 -5.06 -31.77
CA PHE A 615 -19.25 -5.10 -31.78
C PHE A 615 -18.76 -5.72 -30.46
N GLY A 616 -17.68 -6.52 -30.49
CA GLY A 616 -17.32 -7.44 -29.40
C GLY A 616 -15.88 -7.39 -28.90
N GLY A 617 -15.59 -8.30 -27.95
CA GLY A 617 -14.29 -8.62 -27.31
C GLY A 617 -14.30 -8.30 -25.79
N ARG A 618 -13.74 -9.07 -24.85
CA ARG A 618 -12.96 -10.33 -24.87
C ARG A 618 -13.14 -11.08 -23.53
N GLY A 619 -13.63 -12.32 -23.59
CA GLY A 619 -13.22 -13.42 -22.73
C GLY A 619 -12.32 -14.36 -23.56
N ASP A 620 -11.42 -15.08 -22.91
CA ASP A 620 -10.34 -15.93 -23.46
C ASP A 620 -10.80 -17.25 -24.13
N GLY A 621 -12.07 -17.35 -24.53
CA GLY A 621 -12.56 -18.43 -25.37
C GLY A 621 -12.16 -18.25 -26.84
N LEU A 622 -11.39 -19.21 -27.38
CA LEU A 622 -11.24 -19.40 -28.82
C LEU A 622 -12.64 -19.56 -29.48
N LEU A 623 -13.02 -18.60 -30.32
CA LEU A 623 -14.14 -18.72 -31.25
C LEU A 623 -13.74 -19.67 -32.39
N ASP A 624 -14.01 -20.98 -32.23
CA ASP A 624 -14.03 -21.90 -33.37
C ASP A 624 -15.48 -21.99 -33.90
N GLY A 625 -15.70 -21.36 -35.05
CA GLY A 625 -17.03 -21.24 -35.65
C GLY A 625 -17.36 -22.45 -36.51
N GLU A 626 -18.09 -23.43 -35.97
CA GLU A 626 -18.84 -24.39 -36.79
C GLU A 626 -20.34 -24.06 -36.79
N VAL A 627 -20.82 -23.60 -37.94
CA VAL A 627 -22.22 -23.35 -38.24
C VAL A 627 -22.95 -24.69 -38.41
N GLN A 628 -23.66 -25.15 -37.37
CA GLN A 628 -24.71 -26.16 -37.55
C GLN A 628 -25.99 -25.50 -38.05
N THR A 629 -26.24 -25.60 -39.36
CA THR A 629 -27.56 -25.32 -39.96
C THR A 629 -28.29 -26.64 -40.26
N LEU A 630 -29.36 -26.91 -39.52
CA LEU A 630 -30.40 -27.86 -39.92
C LEU A 630 -31.55 -27.08 -40.59
N SER A 631 -31.51 -26.96 -41.92
CA SER A 631 -32.67 -27.32 -42.75
C SER A 631 -32.28 -27.39 -44.23
N ARG A 632 -32.83 -28.42 -44.89
CA ARG A 632 -32.58 -28.81 -46.26
C ARG A 632 -32.92 -27.68 -47.25
N ARG A 633 -31.97 -27.29 -48.10
CA ARG A 633 -32.14 -27.23 -49.56
C ARG A 633 -30.79 -27.00 -50.26
N ARG A 634 -30.64 -27.72 -51.37
CA ARG A 634 -29.48 -27.82 -52.26
C ARG A 634 -28.85 -26.45 -52.60
N ALA A 635 -27.53 -26.34 -52.47
CA ALA A 635 -26.65 -25.84 -53.54
C ALA A 635 -25.18 -26.07 -53.16
N ARG A 636 -24.41 -26.51 -54.15
CA ARG A 636 -22.98 -26.81 -54.07
C ARG A 636 -22.18 -25.54 -53.81
N ILE A 637 -21.16 -25.61 -52.96
CA ILE A 637 -19.95 -24.79 -53.12
C ILE A 637 -18.74 -25.72 -53.06
N CYS A 638 -18.10 -25.89 -54.21
CA CYS A 638 -16.74 -26.38 -54.31
C CYS A 638 -15.81 -25.32 -53.73
N SER A 639 -15.02 -25.66 -52.72
CA SER A 639 -13.78 -24.91 -52.42
C SER A 639 -12.71 -25.34 -53.42
N VAL A 640 -12.13 -24.39 -54.16
CA VAL A 640 -10.77 -24.55 -54.70
C VAL A 640 -10.09 -23.18 -54.69
N ILE A 641 -9.22 -22.96 -53.70
CA ILE A 641 -8.02 -22.14 -53.89
C ILE A 641 -6.97 -23.05 -54.53
N GLY A 642 -6.25 -22.53 -55.52
CA GLY A 642 -4.95 -23.07 -55.92
C GLY A 642 -4.99 -24.05 -57.08
N ALA A 643 -4.56 -23.57 -58.24
CA ALA A 643 -4.43 -24.35 -59.45
C ALA A 643 -3.28 -25.40 -59.37
N ARG A 644 -3.55 -26.53 -60.05
CA ARG A 644 -2.64 -27.56 -60.60
C ARG A 644 -2.17 -28.71 -59.69
N ARG A 645 -2.99 -29.77 -59.73
CA ARG A 645 -2.69 -31.15 -60.26
C ARG A 645 -1.19 -31.49 -60.31
N ALA A 646 -0.71 -32.64 -59.82
CA ALA A 646 -1.32 -33.97 -59.88
C ALA A 646 -0.64 -34.95 -58.89
N CYS A 647 -1.44 -35.84 -58.30
CA CYS A 647 -0.99 -37.20 -57.99
C CYS A 647 -1.63 -38.15 -59.01
N PRO A 648 -0.89 -39.10 -59.60
CA PRO A 648 -1.49 -40.21 -60.33
C PRO A 648 -1.94 -41.32 -59.35
N GLN A 649 -3.11 -41.88 -59.64
CA GLN A 649 -3.67 -43.08 -59.03
C GLN A 649 -2.89 -44.35 -59.42
N VAL A 650 -2.72 -45.28 -58.47
CA VAL A 650 -2.71 -46.74 -58.69
C VAL A 650 -3.27 -47.39 -57.41
N ARG A 651 -4.55 -47.81 -57.39
CA ARG A 651 -5.04 -49.21 -57.52
C ARG A 651 -4.32 -50.26 -56.66
N GLY A 652 -5.10 -50.84 -55.74
CA GLY A 652 -5.33 -52.30 -55.73
C GLY A 652 -4.38 -53.16 -54.91
N THR A 653 -4.89 -53.59 -53.76
CA THR A 653 -4.85 -54.96 -53.19
C THR A 653 -3.49 -55.65 -52.95
N SER A 654 -3.32 -56.02 -51.67
CA SER A 654 -2.40 -56.97 -51.03
C SER A 654 -1.88 -58.14 -51.86
N HIS A 655 -0.60 -58.49 -51.67
CA HIS A 655 -0.18 -59.82 -51.17
C HIS A 655 1.31 -59.86 -50.75
N ALA A 656 1.56 -60.75 -49.78
CA ALA A 656 2.82 -61.15 -49.12
C ALA A 656 3.28 -60.29 -47.95
#